data_AF-A0A6J0GHM0-F1
#
_entry.id   AF-A0A6J0GHM0-F1
#
_cell.length_a   1.000
_cell.length_b   1.000
_cell.length_c   1.000
_cell.angle_alpha   90.00
_cell.angle_beta   90.00
_cell.angle_gamma   90.00
#
_symmetry.space_group_name_H-M   'P 1'
#
loop_
_entity.id
_entity.type
_entity.pdbx_description
1 polymer ?
#
loop_
_entity_poly.entity_id
_entity_poly.type
_entity_poly.pdbx_seq_one_letter_code
_entity_poly.pdbx_strand_id
1 'polypeptide(L)'
;MATKNTGSKKYVQLLLLQVALLGPVFCGKVLVWPTEGSHWLNMNVIIQELIHRGHSVTILVSNATLFIKPKANAREKIELYNVPFKKDLPQTLINGIVALWLNNRPTILTFWHFYKELGRLSVDWQKMNKLMCDSVLANPELMARLRGAGYDMLLSDPVTPCGELIALKLDIPFVYSLRFSPAFTLERHCGKIPTPPSYTPAALSELTDHMSFVERIKNFVSYHLQDYVFQTYWGHWDIYYSKILGNHWLNMEFMLRELVLRGHEVTVLMPSCFLIFNHTQPSPFHFEVIEVPITKKEMAAVLDEFFYFWFYEERVLPFWKSAYKIAQQLKKLENVTKTICDGVLKNETLLERLKASAFDVLLADPLAPSGELFAEKLGIPFVYTIRFSLGNTVERLCGMLPAPPSYVPAALSSLTDRMTFWERLKNIFSYTLQDIMYHYLIWGGWDQYYSDVLGRPTTLCETIGKAEIWLIRTYWDFEFPRPFLPNFEFVGGLHCQPAKPLPKEMEEFVQSSGEHGIVVFSLGSMVYNLSDEKSNVIAKALSQLPQKVLWRYKGKKPETLGSNTRIYDWIPQNDLLGHPSAKAFITHGGTNGLYEAIYHGIPMVGIPMFADQHDNIAHVVAKGAAVHVDFNTLKTQDLVDALNTVIYNSTYKENALKLSKIQHDQPVKPLDRAVFWIEFVMRHKGAKHLRPASHHLTWYQYHSLDVLAFLFTCVAITVFILVKCCLCCCRRCGRIAKRKKE
;
A
#
# COMPACT_ATOMS: atom_id res chain seq x y z
N MET A 1 -56.83 17.17 61.16
CA MET A 1 -56.13 16.00 60.58
C MET A 1 -55.56 16.40 59.24
N ALA A 2 -54.25 16.64 59.17
CA ALA A 2 -53.52 16.80 57.92
C ALA A 2 -52.30 15.88 58.00
N THR A 3 -52.50 14.60 57.69
CA THR A 3 -51.44 13.61 57.60
C THR A 3 -50.73 13.81 56.25
N LYS A 4 -49.56 14.46 56.29
CA LYS A 4 -48.65 14.59 55.15
C LYS A 4 -48.27 13.19 54.66
N ASN A 5 -48.79 12.84 53.49
CA ASN A 5 -48.60 11.57 52.81
C ASN A 5 -47.19 11.53 52.17
N THR A 6 -46.16 11.21 52.95
CA THR A 6 -44.76 11.10 52.50
C THR A 6 -44.38 9.69 52.03
N GLY A 7 -45.32 8.74 52.00
CA GLY A 7 -45.06 7.34 51.62
C GLY A 7 -45.00 7.09 50.11
N SER A 8 -45.86 7.74 49.31
CA SER A 8 -46.08 7.36 47.90
C SER A 8 -44.87 7.60 46.99
N LYS A 9 -44.08 8.67 47.20
CA LYS A 9 -42.92 8.97 46.32
C LYS A 9 -41.79 7.95 46.44
N LYS A 10 -41.57 7.35 47.62
CA LYS A 10 -40.51 6.34 47.81
C LYS A 10 -40.84 5.02 47.12
N TYR A 11 -42.11 4.60 47.13
CA TYR A 11 -42.54 3.38 46.42
C TYR A 11 -42.48 3.55 44.90
N VAL A 12 -42.85 4.71 44.37
CA VAL A 12 -42.73 5.00 42.93
C VAL A 12 -41.27 5.06 42.49
N GLN A 13 -40.38 5.64 43.30
CA GLN A 13 -38.94 5.62 43.04
C GLN A 13 -38.35 4.21 43.13
N LEU A 14 -38.80 3.36 44.08
CA LEU A 14 -38.37 1.97 44.18
C LEU A 14 -38.84 1.14 42.97
N LEU A 15 -40.08 1.38 42.49
CA LEU A 15 -40.64 0.70 41.34
C LEU A 15 -39.93 1.13 40.03
N LEU A 16 -39.65 2.42 39.88
CA LEU A 16 -38.86 2.94 38.74
C LEU A 16 -37.42 2.42 38.78
N LEU A 17 -36.82 2.26 39.97
CA LEU A 17 -35.51 1.64 40.13
C LEU A 17 -35.56 0.15 39.78
N GLN A 18 -36.61 -0.58 40.16
CA GLN A 18 -36.80 -1.99 39.79
C GLN A 18 -37.07 -2.18 38.30
N VAL A 19 -37.84 -1.29 37.66
CA VAL A 19 -38.04 -1.28 36.19
C VAL A 19 -36.78 -0.86 35.45
N ALA A 20 -35.94 0.01 36.03
CA ALA A 20 -34.62 0.34 35.49
C ALA A 20 -33.58 -0.78 35.68
N LEU A 21 -33.75 -1.63 36.69
CA LEU A 21 -32.92 -2.82 36.95
C LEU A 21 -33.36 -4.04 36.10
N LEU A 22 -34.63 -4.08 35.69
CA LEU A 22 -35.15 -4.99 34.66
C LEU A 22 -34.86 -4.38 33.29
N GLY A 23 -33.61 -4.51 32.85
CA GLY A 23 -33.20 -4.05 31.52
C GLY A 23 -34.17 -4.52 30.42
N PRO A 24 -34.45 -3.70 29.39
CA PRO A 24 -35.31 -4.12 28.29
C PRO A 24 -34.71 -5.37 27.62
N VAL A 25 -35.51 -6.43 27.45
CA VAL A 25 -35.13 -7.52 26.55
C VAL A 25 -35.32 -7.01 25.13
N PHE A 26 -34.26 -6.47 24.55
CA PHE A 26 -34.27 -6.02 23.16
C PHE A 26 -34.27 -7.26 22.25
N CYS A 27 -35.42 -7.59 21.67
CA CYS A 27 -35.52 -8.60 20.60
C CYS A 27 -34.81 -8.09 19.34
N GLY A 28 -33.54 -8.47 19.17
CA GLY A 28 -32.75 -8.17 17.97
C GLY A 28 -32.91 -9.17 16.81
N LYS A 29 -32.52 -8.75 15.61
CA LYS A 29 -32.38 -9.56 14.38
C LYS A 29 -30.95 -10.10 14.27
N VAL A 30 -30.81 -11.42 14.29
CA VAL A 30 -29.51 -12.11 14.24
C VAL A 30 -29.31 -12.77 12.89
N LEU A 31 -28.21 -12.45 12.22
CA LEU A 31 -27.75 -13.15 11.03
C LEU A 31 -26.80 -14.29 11.43
N VAL A 32 -26.89 -15.45 10.81
CA VAL A 32 -26.04 -16.60 11.13
C VAL A 32 -25.22 -17.00 9.92
N TRP A 33 -23.89 -17.07 10.09
CA TRP A 33 -22.96 -17.71 9.17
C TRP A 33 -22.57 -19.08 9.73
N PRO A 34 -23.19 -20.17 9.26
CA PRO A 34 -23.07 -21.47 9.89
C PRO A 34 -21.85 -22.28 9.41
N THR A 35 -21.45 -23.24 10.24
CA THR A 35 -20.51 -24.33 9.90
C THR A 35 -21.26 -25.66 9.84
N GLU A 36 -20.68 -26.69 9.22
CA GLU A 36 -21.28 -28.03 9.10
C GLU A 36 -21.05 -28.93 10.34
N GLY A 37 -21.79 -30.03 10.43
CA GLY A 37 -21.50 -31.13 11.35
C GLY A 37 -21.72 -30.81 12.85
N SER A 38 -20.77 -31.20 13.71
CA SER A 38 -20.90 -31.01 15.16
C SER A 38 -20.87 -29.53 15.59
N HIS A 39 -20.19 -28.67 14.83
CA HIS A 39 -20.18 -27.23 15.04
C HIS A 39 -21.57 -26.63 14.82
N TRP A 40 -22.29 -27.10 13.79
CA TRP A 40 -23.69 -26.73 13.54
C TRP A 40 -24.58 -27.05 14.74
N LEU A 41 -24.45 -28.23 15.34
CA LEU A 41 -25.30 -28.63 16.47
C LEU A 41 -25.17 -27.68 17.65
N ASN A 42 -23.95 -27.24 17.96
CA ASN A 42 -23.70 -26.24 19.02
C ASN A 42 -24.36 -24.89 18.69
N MET A 43 -24.14 -24.38 17.46
CA MET A 43 -24.76 -23.12 17.04
C MET A 43 -26.29 -23.22 17.04
N ASN A 44 -26.85 -24.36 16.61
CA ASN A 44 -28.29 -24.56 16.55
C ASN A 44 -28.95 -24.49 17.93
N VAL A 45 -28.31 -24.99 18.99
CA VAL A 45 -28.85 -24.84 20.36
C VAL A 45 -28.95 -23.36 20.75
N ILE A 46 -27.91 -22.57 20.47
CA ILE A 46 -27.91 -21.11 20.72
C ILE A 46 -29.00 -20.43 19.91
N ILE A 47 -29.13 -20.78 18.63
CA ILE A 47 -30.16 -20.24 17.73
C ILE A 47 -31.57 -20.52 18.23
N GLN A 48 -31.86 -21.75 18.67
CA GLN A 48 -33.18 -22.10 19.19
C GLN A 48 -33.50 -21.34 20.47
N GLU A 49 -32.52 -21.12 21.35
CA GLU A 49 -32.70 -20.31 22.55
C GLU A 49 -32.90 -18.81 22.23
N LEU A 50 -32.16 -18.26 21.25
CA LEU A 50 -32.38 -16.89 20.77
C LEU A 50 -33.81 -16.72 20.23
N ILE A 51 -34.29 -17.68 19.43
CA ILE A 51 -35.67 -17.69 18.92
C ILE A 51 -36.67 -17.80 20.07
N HIS A 52 -36.42 -18.66 21.06
CA HIS A 52 -37.28 -18.82 22.23
C HIS A 52 -37.41 -17.52 23.02
N ARG A 53 -36.31 -16.74 23.12
CA ARG A 53 -36.25 -15.42 23.75
C ARG A 53 -36.83 -14.28 22.89
N GLY A 54 -37.37 -14.59 21.71
CA GLY A 54 -38.05 -13.63 20.85
C GLY A 54 -37.17 -12.94 19.80
N HIS A 55 -35.92 -13.36 19.62
CA HIS A 55 -35.06 -12.85 18.55
C HIS A 55 -35.49 -13.37 17.17
N SER A 56 -35.36 -12.55 16.14
CA SER A 56 -35.55 -12.97 14.75
C SER A 56 -34.23 -13.47 14.19
N VAL A 57 -34.16 -14.73 13.75
CA VAL A 57 -32.91 -15.34 13.29
C VAL A 57 -33.00 -15.68 11.80
N THR A 58 -32.03 -15.23 11.02
CA THR A 58 -31.82 -15.65 9.61
C THR A 58 -30.52 -16.41 9.46
N ILE A 59 -30.55 -17.54 8.76
CA ILE A 59 -29.40 -18.43 8.58
C ILE A 59 -29.00 -18.43 7.10
N LEU A 60 -27.74 -18.06 6.82
CA LEU A 60 -27.17 -18.13 5.48
C LEU A 60 -26.76 -19.56 5.17
N VAL A 61 -27.47 -20.21 4.26
CA VAL A 61 -27.26 -21.63 3.97
C VAL A 61 -26.81 -21.81 2.53
N SER A 62 -25.70 -22.53 2.31
CA SER A 62 -25.28 -22.87 0.95
C SER A 62 -26.16 -23.98 0.36
N ASN A 63 -26.40 -23.96 -0.95
CA ASN A 63 -27.09 -25.05 -1.65
C ASN A 63 -26.34 -26.41 -1.57
N ALA A 64 -25.05 -26.38 -1.21
CA ALA A 64 -24.20 -27.56 -0.99
C ALA A 64 -24.16 -28.04 0.48
N THR A 65 -24.99 -27.49 1.37
CA THR A 65 -25.02 -27.93 2.78
C THR A 65 -25.41 -29.41 2.94
N LEU A 66 -24.80 -30.06 3.94
CA LEU A 66 -25.04 -31.47 4.26
C LEU A 66 -25.98 -31.64 5.45
N PHE A 67 -25.75 -30.88 6.53
CA PHE A 67 -26.41 -31.10 7.82
C PHE A 67 -27.50 -30.08 8.15
N ILE A 68 -27.52 -28.93 7.46
CA ILE A 68 -28.51 -27.87 7.70
C ILE A 68 -29.71 -28.11 6.77
N LYS A 69 -30.81 -28.61 7.32
CA LYS A 69 -32.02 -28.94 6.56
C LYS A 69 -33.17 -27.97 6.91
N PRO A 70 -33.81 -27.34 5.91
CA PRO A 70 -35.03 -26.57 6.14
C PRO A 70 -36.13 -27.46 6.74
N LYS A 71 -36.79 -26.97 7.80
CA LYS A 71 -37.97 -27.63 8.39
C LYS A 71 -39.20 -26.79 8.06
N ALA A 72 -40.30 -27.44 7.68
CA ALA A 72 -41.53 -26.75 7.26
C ALA A 72 -42.15 -25.84 8.34
N ASN A 73 -41.87 -26.11 9.63
CA ASN A 73 -42.40 -25.36 10.78
C ASN A 73 -41.30 -24.65 11.60
N ALA A 74 -40.13 -24.40 11.01
CA ALA A 74 -39.04 -23.67 11.64
C ALA A 74 -39.41 -22.19 11.85
N ARG A 75 -39.02 -21.62 13.00
CA ARG A 75 -39.18 -20.18 13.29
C ARG A 75 -38.00 -19.35 12.75
N GLU A 76 -36.88 -20.01 12.46
CA GLU A 76 -35.74 -19.42 11.77
C GLU A 76 -36.04 -19.18 10.28
N LYS A 77 -35.57 -18.04 9.76
CA LYS A 77 -35.55 -17.78 8.32
C LYS A 77 -34.30 -18.40 7.71
N ILE A 78 -34.44 -19.07 6.57
CA ILE A 78 -33.29 -19.59 5.82
C ILE A 78 -33.11 -18.74 4.56
N GLU A 79 -31.92 -18.18 4.37
CA GLU A 79 -31.52 -17.46 3.16
C GLU A 79 -30.51 -18.34 2.41
N LEU A 80 -30.95 -18.92 1.29
CA LEU A 80 -30.13 -19.81 0.48
C LEU A 80 -29.20 -19.01 -0.45
N TYR A 81 -27.94 -19.41 -0.53
CA TYR A 81 -26.99 -18.91 -1.52
C TYR A 81 -26.35 -20.06 -2.31
N ASN A 82 -26.06 -19.81 -3.57
CA ASN A 82 -25.51 -20.82 -4.48
C ASN A 82 -23.98 -20.79 -4.45
N VAL A 83 -23.36 -21.95 -4.29
CA VAL A 83 -21.89 -22.11 -4.38
C VAL A 83 -21.51 -22.86 -5.66
N PRO A 84 -20.27 -22.68 -6.18
CA PRO A 84 -19.84 -23.26 -7.45
C PRO A 84 -19.47 -24.76 -7.37
N PHE A 85 -19.80 -25.43 -6.26
CA PHE A 85 -19.49 -26.84 -6.02
C PHE A 85 -20.73 -27.58 -5.53
N LYS A 86 -20.74 -28.91 -5.70
CA LYS A 86 -21.83 -29.79 -5.28
C LYS A 86 -21.57 -30.36 -3.88
N LYS A 87 -22.55 -31.09 -3.34
CA LYS A 87 -22.51 -31.71 -2.00
C LYS A 87 -21.44 -32.79 -1.84
N ASP A 88 -20.91 -33.32 -2.93
CA ASP A 88 -19.82 -34.29 -2.97
C ASP A 88 -18.50 -33.72 -2.44
N LEU A 89 -18.21 -32.44 -2.70
CA LEU A 89 -17.00 -31.79 -2.20
C LEU A 89 -16.94 -31.70 -0.66
N PRO A 90 -17.89 -31.06 0.05
CA PRO A 90 -17.89 -31.04 1.50
C PRO A 90 -17.98 -32.45 2.08
N GLN A 91 -18.70 -33.37 1.43
CA GLN A 91 -18.78 -34.76 1.88
C GLN A 91 -17.40 -35.45 1.80
N THR A 92 -16.65 -35.24 0.72
CA THR A 92 -15.32 -35.80 0.52
C THR A 92 -14.33 -35.24 1.53
N LEU A 93 -14.38 -33.94 1.81
CA LEU A 93 -13.52 -33.30 2.79
C LEU A 93 -13.80 -33.80 4.22
N ILE A 94 -15.08 -33.93 4.60
CA ILE A 94 -15.47 -34.51 5.89
C ILE A 94 -15.02 -35.96 5.98
N ASN A 95 -15.26 -36.77 4.94
CA ASN A 95 -14.83 -38.17 4.91
C ASN A 95 -13.30 -38.29 5.00
N GLY A 96 -12.55 -37.37 4.37
CA GLY A 96 -11.10 -37.30 4.45
C GLY A 96 -10.61 -37.00 5.87
N ILE A 97 -11.24 -36.05 6.56
CA ILE A 97 -10.94 -35.75 7.96
C ILE A 97 -11.24 -36.98 8.84
N VAL A 98 -12.41 -37.60 8.67
CA VAL A 98 -12.80 -38.81 9.43
C VAL A 98 -11.81 -39.95 9.17
N ALA A 99 -11.44 -40.20 7.91
CA ALA A 99 -10.48 -41.25 7.55
C ALA A 99 -9.09 -40.98 8.15
N LEU A 100 -8.64 -39.71 8.16
CA LEU A 100 -7.38 -39.33 8.77
C LEU A 100 -7.37 -39.66 10.28
N TRP A 101 -8.48 -39.38 10.98
CA TRP A 101 -8.62 -39.68 12.41
C TRP A 101 -8.76 -41.17 12.72
N LEU A 102 -9.47 -41.93 11.87
CA LEU A 102 -9.68 -43.36 12.08
C LEU A 102 -8.46 -44.21 11.71
N ASN A 103 -7.78 -43.88 10.61
CA ASN A 103 -6.77 -44.76 10.01
C ASN A 103 -5.33 -44.29 10.27
N ASN A 104 -5.14 -43.00 10.58
CA ASN A 104 -3.81 -42.40 10.67
C ASN A 104 -3.58 -41.69 12.01
N ARG A 105 -4.33 -42.07 13.06
CA ARG A 105 -4.28 -41.48 14.41
C ARG A 105 -2.83 -41.20 14.85
N PRO A 106 -2.53 -39.98 15.36
CA PRO A 106 -1.15 -39.57 15.61
C PRO A 106 -0.52 -40.37 16.76
N THR A 107 0.53 -41.14 16.45
CA THR A 107 1.44 -41.76 17.43
C THR A 107 2.76 -40.98 17.47
N ILE A 108 3.66 -41.28 18.40
CA ILE A 108 4.99 -40.62 18.45
C ILE A 108 5.74 -40.71 17.10
N LEU A 109 5.59 -41.82 16.37
CA LEU A 109 6.28 -42.05 15.10
C LEU A 109 5.50 -41.53 13.88
N THR A 110 4.17 -41.47 13.96
CA THR A 110 3.30 -41.07 12.83
C THR A 110 2.77 -39.64 12.94
N PHE A 111 3.06 -38.96 14.05
CA PHE A 111 2.67 -37.60 14.40
C PHE A 111 2.94 -36.59 13.28
N TRP A 112 4.13 -36.59 12.69
CA TRP A 112 4.46 -35.70 11.57
C TRP A 112 3.61 -35.95 10.32
N HIS A 113 3.41 -37.23 9.97
CA HIS A 113 2.60 -37.61 8.81
C HIS A 113 1.13 -37.21 8.99
N PHE A 114 0.58 -37.40 10.20
CA PHE A 114 -0.77 -36.97 10.54
C PHE A 114 -0.97 -35.46 10.35
N TYR A 115 -0.10 -34.63 10.94
CA TYR A 115 -0.22 -33.17 10.81
C TYR A 115 0.02 -32.68 9.37
N LYS A 116 0.88 -33.35 8.61
CA LYS A 116 1.07 -33.07 7.18
C LYS A 116 -0.21 -33.29 6.39
N GLU A 117 -0.89 -34.43 6.57
CA GLU A 117 -2.15 -34.72 5.88
C GLU A 117 -3.30 -33.83 6.40
N LEU A 118 -3.33 -33.53 7.70
CA LEU A 118 -4.28 -32.56 8.27
C LEU A 118 -4.13 -31.19 7.63
N GLY A 119 -2.89 -30.74 7.39
CA GLY A 119 -2.62 -29.48 6.70
C GLY A 119 -3.10 -29.50 5.25
N ARG A 120 -2.88 -30.60 4.53
CA ARG A 120 -3.39 -30.76 3.16
C ARG A 120 -4.91 -30.66 3.09
N LEU A 121 -5.61 -31.37 3.98
CA LEU A 121 -7.07 -31.30 4.09
C LEU A 121 -7.56 -29.90 4.51
N SER A 122 -6.83 -29.25 5.42
CA SER A 122 -7.16 -27.89 5.87
C SER A 122 -7.05 -26.89 4.72
N VAL A 123 -6.02 -26.98 3.86
CA VAL A 123 -5.89 -26.12 2.68
C VAL A 123 -7.09 -26.26 1.75
N ASP A 124 -7.54 -27.49 1.46
CA ASP A 124 -8.69 -27.71 0.59
C ASP A 124 -10.01 -27.27 1.25
N TRP A 125 -10.15 -27.45 2.57
CA TRP A 125 -11.24 -26.88 3.36
C TRP A 125 -11.30 -25.35 3.28
N GLN A 126 -10.14 -24.68 3.40
CA GLN A 126 -10.07 -23.23 3.32
C GLN A 126 -10.32 -22.69 1.91
N LYS A 127 -9.92 -23.41 0.85
CA LYS A 127 -10.31 -23.07 -0.53
C LYS A 127 -11.83 -23.12 -0.71
N MET A 128 -12.49 -24.14 -0.15
CA MET A 128 -13.95 -24.26 -0.16
C MET A 128 -14.60 -23.10 0.61
N ASN A 129 -14.12 -22.78 1.82
CA ASN A 129 -14.61 -21.65 2.61
C ASN A 129 -14.48 -20.31 1.86
N LYS A 130 -13.36 -20.10 1.14
CA LYS A 130 -13.17 -18.91 0.30
C LYS A 130 -14.19 -18.85 -0.84
N LEU A 131 -14.47 -19.97 -1.52
CA LEU A 131 -15.51 -20.04 -2.54
C LEU A 131 -16.90 -19.74 -1.98
N MET A 132 -17.20 -20.22 -0.76
CA MET A 132 -18.44 -19.87 -0.06
C MET A 132 -18.50 -18.38 0.25
N CYS A 133 -17.38 -17.79 0.69
CA CYS A 133 -17.29 -16.38 1.01
C CYS A 133 -17.47 -15.50 -0.24
N ASP A 134 -16.79 -15.84 -1.34
CA ASP A 134 -16.95 -15.18 -2.64
C ASP A 134 -18.40 -15.28 -3.13
N SER A 135 -19.06 -16.43 -2.94
CA SER A 135 -20.46 -16.64 -3.37
C SER A 135 -21.46 -15.72 -2.67
N VAL A 136 -21.14 -15.22 -1.47
CA VAL A 136 -21.96 -14.23 -0.77
C VAL A 136 -21.48 -12.81 -1.03
N LEU A 137 -20.20 -12.53 -0.81
CA LEU A 137 -19.65 -11.17 -0.94
C LEU A 137 -19.67 -10.64 -2.37
N ALA A 138 -19.58 -11.51 -3.38
CA ALA A 138 -19.67 -11.13 -4.79
C ALA A 138 -21.10 -11.14 -5.33
N ASN A 139 -22.10 -11.51 -4.52
CA ASN A 139 -23.51 -11.50 -4.92
C ASN A 139 -24.18 -10.19 -4.46
N PRO A 140 -24.30 -9.17 -5.34
CA PRO A 140 -24.79 -7.85 -4.96
C PRO A 140 -26.26 -7.88 -4.52
N GLU A 141 -27.09 -8.71 -5.14
CA GLU A 141 -28.50 -8.84 -4.77
C GLU A 141 -28.66 -9.42 -3.37
N LEU A 142 -27.91 -10.48 -3.06
CA LEU A 142 -27.91 -11.08 -1.73
C LEU A 142 -27.40 -10.09 -0.69
N MET A 143 -26.26 -9.42 -0.94
CA MET A 143 -25.71 -8.43 -0.01
C MET A 143 -26.66 -7.24 0.20
N ALA A 144 -27.37 -6.79 -0.84
CA ALA A 144 -28.38 -5.75 -0.73
C ALA A 144 -29.58 -6.21 0.11
N ARG A 145 -30.07 -7.45 -0.07
CA ARG A 145 -31.12 -8.04 0.76
C ARG A 145 -30.69 -8.16 2.22
N LEU A 146 -29.45 -8.62 2.46
CA LEU A 146 -28.90 -8.74 3.81
C LEU A 146 -28.78 -7.37 4.50
N ARG A 147 -28.33 -6.35 3.77
CA ARG A 147 -28.25 -4.97 4.28
C ARG A 147 -29.64 -4.38 4.56
N GLY A 148 -30.58 -4.54 3.63
CA GLY A 148 -31.96 -4.04 3.77
C GLY A 148 -32.77 -4.73 4.87
N ALA A 149 -32.37 -5.94 5.29
CA ALA A 149 -33.03 -6.66 6.37
C ALA A 149 -32.76 -6.06 7.76
N GLY A 150 -31.68 -5.26 7.92
CA GLY A 150 -31.34 -4.55 9.15
C GLY A 150 -31.05 -5.48 10.32
N TYR A 151 -30.03 -6.34 10.19
CA TYR A 151 -29.58 -7.20 11.28
C TYR A 151 -28.81 -6.41 12.34
N ASP A 152 -28.93 -6.81 13.61
CA ASP A 152 -28.24 -6.17 14.74
C ASP A 152 -26.88 -6.82 15.03
N MET A 153 -26.71 -8.09 14.66
CA MET A 153 -25.50 -8.86 14.92
C MET A 153 -25.38 -10.08 14.00
N LEU A 154 -24.15 -10.53 13.75
CA LEU A 154 -23.86 -11.79 13.09
C LEU A 154 -23.30 -12.84 14.07
N LEU A 155 -23.88 -14.03 14.12
CA LEU A 155 -23.36 -15.20 14.85
C LEU A 155 -22.61 -16.11 13.87
N SER A 156 -21.37 -16.45 14.17
CA SER A 156 -20.53 -17.28 13.30
C SER A 156 -19.71 -18.31 14.07
N ASP A 157 -19.10 -19.26 13.37
CA ASP A 157 -18.05 -20.12 13.88
C ASP A 157 -16.77 -19.89 13.03
N PRO A 158 -15.64 -19.52 13.65
CA PRO A 158 -14.45 -19.08 12.93
C PRO A 158 -13.71 -20.23 12.21
N VAL A 159 -14.14 -21.48 12.36
CA VAL A 159 -13.62 -22.62 11.56
C VAL A 159 -14.02 -22.51 10.08
N THR A 160 -15.11 -21.78 9.78
CA THR A 160 -15.53 -21.44 8.42
C THR A 160 -15.49 -19.92 8.26
N PRO A 161 -14.30 -19.35 7.94
CA PRO A 161 -14.11 -17.91 7.85
C PRO A 161 -15.00 -17.31 6.76
N CYS A 162 -15.59 -16.16 7.07
CA CYS A 162 -16.28 -15.20 6.18
C CYS A 162 -17.34 -14.44 6.97
N GLY A 163 -17.90 -15.04 8.03
CA GLY A 163 -18.97 -14.44 8.81
C GLY A 163 -18.60 -13.04 9.30
N GLU A 164 -17.40 -12.87 9.82
CA GLU A 164 -16.82 -11.58 10.20
C GLU A 164 -16.63 -10.61 9.02
N LEU A 165 -16.27 -11.09 7.83
CA LEU A 165 -16.17 -10.23 6.64
C LEU A 165 -17.54 -9.75 6.19
N ILE A 166 -18.54 -10.63 6.22
CA ILE A 166 -19.93 -10.28 5.94
C ILE A 166 -20.41 -9.26 6.97
N ALA A 167 -20.14 -9.49 8.26
CA ALA A 167 -20.48 -8.56 9.32
C ALA A 167 -19.83 -7.18 9.11
N LEU A 168 -18.53 -7.12 8.80
CA LEU A 168 -17.81 -5.89 8.48
C LEU A 168 -18.36 -5.18 7.23
N LYS A 169 -18.82 -5.92 6.20
CA LYS A 169 -19.43 -5.33 4.99
C LYS A 169 -20.88 -4.88 5.21
N LEU A 170 -21.57 -5.47 6.18
CA LEU A 170 -22.91 -5.06 6.61
C LEU A 170 -22.87 -3.99 7.71
N ASP A 171 -21.69 -3.67 8.25
CA ASP A 171 -21.47 -2.73 9.35
C ASP A 171 -22.21 -3.14 10.64
N ILE A 172 -22.11 -4.42 11.00
CA ILE A 172 -22.75 -4.99 12.19
C ILE A 172 -21.72 -5.73 13.06
N PRO A 173 -21.90 -5.76 14.41
CA PRO A 173 -21.05 -6.56 15.28
C PRO A 173 -21.23 -8.06 14.99
N PHE A 174 -20.23 -8.87 15.36
CA PHE A 174 -20.31 -10.32 15.27
C PHE A 174 -19.86 -11.02 16.56
N VAL A 175 -20.37 -12.23 16.79
CA VAL A 175 -19.99 -13.11 17.88
C VAL A 175 -19.61 -14.47 17.32
N TYR A 176 -18.54 -15.04 17.86
CA TYR A 176 -18.16 -16.41 17.56
C TYR A 176 -18.71 -17.40 18.59
N SER A 177 -19.28 -18.49 18.09
CA SER A 177 -19.52 -19.72 18.83
C SER A 177 -18.53 -20.75 18.33
N LEU A 178 -17.45 -20.98 19.07
CA LEU A 178 -16.42 -21.96 18.73
C LEU A 178 -16.34 -23.05 19.80
N ARG A 179 -16.32 -24.32 19.38
CA ARG A 179 -16.09 -25.45 20.30
C ARG A 179 -14.61 -25.59 20.63
N PHE A 180 -13.79 -25.71 19.58
CA PHE A 180 -12.34 -25.63 19.63
C PHE A 180 -11.84 -25.42 18.19
N SER A 181 -10.66 -24.81 18.03
CA SER A 181 -9.83 -25.04 16.85
C SER A 181 -8.65 -25.97 17.20
N PRO A 182 -8.02 -26.64 16.22
CA PRO A 182 -6.84 -27.46 16.46
C PRO A 182 -5.80 -26.69 17.30
N ALA A 183 -5.31 -27.26 18.41
CA ALA A 183 -4.41 -26.64 19.38
C ALA A 183 -4.88 -25.27 19.92
N PHE A 184 -6.18 -25.00 19.91
CA PHE A 184 -6.75 -23.69 20.25
C PHE A 184 -6.15 -22.56 19.41
N THR A 185 -5.73 -22.83 18.18
CA THR A 185 -4.96 -21.90 17.34
C THR A 185 -5.72 -20.59 17.07
N LEU A 186 -6.99 -20.64 16.66
CA LEU A 186 -7.82 -19.45 16.47
C LEU A 186 -8.06 -18.71 17.79
N GLU A 187 -8.30 -19.43 18.87
CA GLU A 187 -8.49 -18.89 20.21
C GLU A 187 -7.24 -18.17 20.71
N ARG A 188 -6.06 -18.75 20.49
CA ARG A 188 -4.75 -18.18 20.88
C ARG A 188 -4.37 -16.99 20.03
N HIS A 189 -4.45 -17.12 18.70
CA HIS A 189 -3.92 -16.11 17.79
C HIS A 189 -4.92 -15.02 17.49
N CYS A 190 -6.20 -15.35 17.32
CA CYS A 190 -7.26 -14.37 17.03
C CYS A 190 -7.94 -13.92 18.32
N GLY A 191 -8.37 -14.87 19.17
CA GLY A 191 -9.06 -14.59 20.44
C GLY A 191 -8.14 -14.17 21.59
N LYS A 192 -6.82 -14.26 21.40
CA LYS A 192 -5.77 -13.95 22.40
C LYS A 192 -5.93 -14.70 23.73
N ILE A 193 -6.52 -15.90 23.70
CA ILE A 193 -6.71 -16.74 24.89
C ILE A 193 -5.36 -17.33 25.32
N PRO A 194 -4.92 -17.15 26.58
CA PRO A 194 -3.68 -17.74 27.08
C PRO A 194 -3.84 -19.26 27.23
N THR A 195 -3.01 -20.03 26.54
CA THR A 195 -2.99 -21.51 26.63
C THR A 195 -1.56 -22.01 26.90
N PRO A 196 -1.05 -21.95 28.14
CA PRO A 196 0.34 -22.32 28.42
C PRO A 196 0.58 -23.81 28.12
N PRO A 197 1.51 -24.16 27.21
CA PRO A 197 1.72 -25.55 26.80
C PRO A 197 2.29 -26.42 27.93
N SER A 198 2.73 -25.83 29.03
CA SER A 198 3.21 -26.54 30.22
C SER A 198 2.11 -27.29 30.98
N TYR A 199 0.84 -26.85 30.88
CA TYR A 199 -0.28 -27.46 31.61
C TYR A 199 -1.63 -27.41 30.87
N THR A 200 -1.74 -26.69 29.74
CA THR A 200 -2.94 -26.72 28.90
C THR A 200 -2.71 -27.69 27.74
N PRO A 201 -3.36 -28.86 27.70
CA PRO A 201 -3.18 -29.79 26.59
C PRO A 201 -3.68 -29.17 25.29
N ALA A 202 -2.89 -29.23 24.22
CA ALA A 202 -3.28 -28.79 22.91
C ALA A 202 -4.55 -29.55 22.51
N ALA A 203 -5.58 -28.83 22.05
CA ALA A 203 -6.76 -29.47 21.50
C ALA A 203 -6.32 -30.51 20.46
N LEU A 204 -6.85 -31.73 20.58
CA LEU A 204 -6.54 -32.90 19.75
C LEU A 204 -5.20 -33.63 20.06
N SER A 205 -4.49 -33.29 21.15
CA SER A 205 -3.26 -33.99 21.56
C SER A 205 -3.49 -35.27 22.39
N GLU A 206 -4.72 -35.48 22.87
CA GLU A 206 -5.12 -36.54 23.81
C GLU A 206 -4.43 -36.48 25.18
N LEU A 207 -3.81 -35.35 25.49
CA LEU A 207 -3.18 -35.09 26.79
C LEU A 207 -4.18 -34.47 27.77
N THR A 208 -3.91 -34.63 29.06
CA THR A 208 -4.66 -33.98 30.14
C THR A 208 -3.89 -32.76 30.66
N ASP A 209 -4.44 -32.03 31.62
CA ASP A 209 -3.74 -30.98 32.36
C ASP A 209 -2.66 -31.52 33.31
N HIS A 210 -2.72 -32.81 33.66
CA HIS A 210 -1.71 -33.53 34.43
C HIS A 210 -0.71 -34.27 33.51
N MET A 211 0.27 -33.54 32.98
CA MET A 211 1.29 -34.10 32.08
C MET A 211 2.63 -34.41 32.78
N SER A 212 3.18 -35.59 32.51
CA SER A 212 4.59 -35.92 32.76
C SER A 212 5.53 -35.02 31.93
N PHE A 213 6.83 -35.06 32.21
CA PHE A 213 7.80 -34.28 31.46
C PHE A 213 7.79 -34.61 29.95
N VAL A 214 7.72 -35.90 29.60
CA VAL A 214 7.68 -36.36 28.20
C VAL A 214 6.38 -35.93 27.51
N GLU A 215 5.25 -35.97 28.22
CA GLU A 215 3.97 -35.50 27.69
C GLU A 215 3.94 -33.99 27.49
N ARG A 216 4.59 -33.20 28.36
CA ARG A 216 4.76 -31.75 28.13
C ARG A 216 5.57 -31.46 26.89
N ILE A 217 6.62 -32.24 26.63
CA ILE A 217 7.37 -32.14 25.37
C ILE A 217 6.42 -32.43 24.20
N LYS A 218 5.69 -33.55 24.23
CA LYS A 218 4.71 -33.90 23.18
C LYS A 218 3.67 -32.80 22.98
N ASN A 219 3.19 -32.19 24.06
CA ASN A 219 2.21 -31.10 24.03
C ASN A 219 2.79 -29.86 23.34
N PHE A 220 4.01 -29.48 23.74
CA PHE A 220 4.73 -28.35 23.17
C PHE A 220 4.94 -28.52 21.66
N VAL A 221 5.40 -29.70 21.23
CA VAL A 221 5.58 -30.01 19.80
C VAL A 221 4.22 -30.02 19.07
N SER A 222 3.14 -30.48 19.71
CA SER A 222 1.80 -30.48 19.12
C SER A 222 1.27 -29.06 18.86
N TYR A 223 1.47 -28.11 19.78
CA TYR A 223 1.15 -26.70 19.54
C TYR A 223 1.92 -26.15 18.33
N HIS A 224 3.23 -26.42 18.25
CA HIS A 224 4.05 -25.91 17.15
C HIS A 224 3.69 -26.49 15.79
N LEU A 225 3.40 -27.79 15.71
CA LEU A 225 2.97 -28.39 14.44
C LEU A 225 1.60 -27.92 13.99
N GLN A 226 0.67 -27.72 14.92
CA GLN A 226 -0.65 -27.20 14.58
C GLN A 226 -0.60 -25.72 14.20
N ASP A 227 0.24 -24.91 14.85
CA ASP A 227 0.55 -23.54 14.45
C ASP A 227 1.18 -23.51 13.05
N TYR A 228 2.10 -24.44 12.74
CA TYR A 228 2.68 -24.57 11.40
C TYR A 228 1.62 -24.87 10.34
N VAL A 229 0.74 -25.86 10.60
CA VAL A 229 -0.38 -26.19 9.71
C VAL A 229 -1.27 -24.98 9.49
N PHE A 230 -1.62 -24.23 10.55
CA PHE A 230 -2.41 -23.02 10.44
C PHE A 230 -1.74 -21.95 9.57
N GLN A 231 -0.44 -21.70 9.77
CA GLN A 231 0.32 -20.73 8.97
C GLN A 231 0.34 -21.09 7.48
N THR A 232 0.29 -22.37 7.10
CA THR A 232 0.31 -22.77 5.69
C THR A 232 -0.89 -22.27 4.88
N TYR A 233 -2.02 -21.97 5.50
CA TYR A 233 -3.21 -21.45 4.80
C TYR A 233 -3.65 -20.06 5.26
N TRP A 234 -3.26 -19.60 6.45
CA TRP A 234 -3.74 -18.32 7.00
C TRP A 234 -3.24 -17.10 6.21
N GLY A 235 -2.00 -17.14 5.70
CA GLY A 235 -1.47 -16.04 4.87
C GLY A 235 -2.31 -15.77 3.61
N HIS A 236 -2.93 -16.80 3.05
CA HIS A 236 -3.87 -16.63 1.92
C HIS A 236 -5.15 -15.89 2.32
N TRP A 237 -5.61 -16.08 3.55
CA TRP A 237 -6.74 -15.33 4.11
C TRP A 237 -6.34 -13.89 4.41
N ASP A 238 -5.15 -13.63 4.96
CA ASP A 238 -4.68 -12.24 5.19
C ASP A 238 -4.60 -11.43 3.89
N ILE A 239 -4.08 -12.02 2.81
CA ILE A 239 -4.06 -11.40 1.47
C ILE A 239 -5.49 -11.20 0.96
N TYR A 240 -6.36 -12.19 1.14
CA TYR A 240 -7.76 -12.10 0.72
C TYR A 240 -8.52 -10.98 1.46
N TYR A 241 -8.32 -10.84 2.77
CA TYR A 241 -8.91 -9.77 3.59
C TYR A 241 -8.33 -8.43 3.18
N SER A 242 -7.02 -8.33 2.98
CA SER A 242 -6.36 -7.12 2.51
C SER A 242 -6.82 -6.72 1.11
N LYS A 243 -7.15 -7.67 0.23
CA LYS A 243 -7.76 -7.39 -1.08
C LYS A 243 -9.20 -6.89 -0.96
N ILE A 244 -9.95 -7.39 0.01
CA ILE A 244 -11.32 -6.95 0.30
C ILE A 244 -11.33 -5.57 1.01
N LEU A 245 -10.23 -5.19 1.65
CA LEU A 245 -10.09 -3.99 2.51
C LEU A 245 -9.11 -2.88 2.00
N GLY A 246 -8.18 -3.16 1.06
CA GLY A 246 -7.38 -2.23 0.20
C GLY A 246 -5.99 -1.72 0.66
N ASN A 247 -4.99 -1.54 -0.26
CA ASN A 247 -4.16 -0.28 -0.46
C ASN A 247 -2.90 -0.31 -1.38
N HIS A 248 -2.94 0.48 -2.48
CA HIS A 248 -1.81 1.15 -3.20
C HIS A 248 -2.24 2.40 -4.04
N TRP A 249 -3.53 2.79 -4.00
CA TRP A 249 -4.19 3.87 -4.77
C TRP A 249 -4.25 5.23 -4.03
N LEU A 250 -3.79 5.27 -2.78
CA LEU A 250 -4.07 6.33 -1.81
C LEU A 250 -3.82 7.77 -2.31
N ASN A 251 -2.70 8.04 -3.02
CA ASN A 251 -2.36 9.42 -3.40
C ASN A 251 -3.29 10.02 -4.47
N MET A 252 -3.71 9.23 -5.47
CA MET A 252 -4.74 9.70 -6.41
C MET A 252 -6.09 9.79 -5.70
N GLU A 253 -6.39 8.85 -4.80
CA GLU A 253 -7.63 8.85 -4.03
C GLU A 253 -7.86 10.16 -3.27
N PHE A 254 -6.84 10.70 -2.59
CA PHE A 254 -7.00 11.97 -1.85
C PHE A 254 -7.41 13.13 -2.77
N MET A 255 -6.78 13.26 -3.94
CA MET A 255 -7.13 14.30 -4.91
C MET A 255 -8.53 14.09 -5.47
N LEU A 256 -8.89 12.86 -5.82
CA LEU A 256 -10.20 12.55 -6.37
C LEU A 256 -11.32 12.75 -5.34
N ARG A 257 -11.10 12.35 -4.07
CA ARG A 257 -12.06 12.62 -2.98
C ARG A 257 -12.27 14.11 -2.79
N GLU A 258 -11.20 14.89 -2.79
CA GLU A 258 -11.29 16.35 -2.67
C GLU A 258 -12.04 16.98 -3.84
N LEU A 259 -11.83 16.50 -5.07
CA LEU A 259 -12.61 16.93 -6.24
C LEU A 259 -14.11 16.64 -6.06
N VAL A 260 -14.48 15.43 -5.61
CA VAL A 260 -15.89 15.09 -5.34
C VAL A 260 -16.47 15.97 -4.23
N LEU A 261 -15.71 16.23 -3.15
CA LEU A 261 -16.14 17.12 -2.08
C LEU A 261 -16.39 18.55 -2.56
N ARG A 262 -15.71 18.98 -3.62
CA ARG A 262 -15.89 20.28 -4.29
C ARG A 262 -16.96 20.28 -5.38
N GLY A 263 -17.69 19.16 -5.54
CA GLY A 263 -18.82 19.04 -6.45
C GLY A 263 -18.47 18.58 -7.86
N HIS A 264 -17.24 18.10 -8.10
CA HIS A 264 -16.86 17.53 -9.39
C HIS A 264 -17.33 16.08 -9.53
N GLU A 265 -17.80 15.71 -10.71
CA GLU A 265 -18.09 14.32 -11.05
C GLU A 265 -16.80 13.61 -11.49
N VAL A 266 -16.49 12.48 -10.87
CA VAL A 266 -15.25 11.74 -11.10
C VAL A 266 -15.55 10.35 -11.61
N THR A 267 -15.05 10.06 -12.82
CA THR A 267 -15.06 8.70 -13.40
C THR A 267 -13.66 8.13 -13.44
N VAL A 268 -13.48 6.94 -12.87
CA VAL A 268 -12.21 6.20 -12.89
C VAL A 268 -12.29 5.09 -13.92
N LEU A 269 -11.47 5.20 -14.97
CA LEU A 269 -11.25 4.14 -15.94
C LEU A 269 -10.43 3.02 -15.29
N MET A 270 -11.01 1.83 -15.12
CA MET A 270 -10.39 0.75 -14.39
C MET A 270 -10.39 -0.55 -15.20
N PRO A 271 -9.23 -1.16 -15.50
CA PRO A 271 -9.21 -2.44 -16.21
C PRO A 271 -9.80 -3.56 -15.34
N SER A 272 -10.48 -4.53 -15.96
CA SER A 272 -11.10 -5.65 -15.23
C SER A 272 -10.09 -6.55 -14.51
N CYS A 273 -8.82 -6.51 -14.93
CA CYS A 273 -7.69 -7.18 -14.29
C CYS A 273 -7.13 -6.45 -13.04
N PHE A 274 -7.62 -5.25 -12.71
CA PHE A 274 -7.11 -4.45 -11.59
C PHE A 274 -7.32 -5.17 -10.24
N LEU A 275 -6.27 -5.16 -9.41
CA LEU A 275 -6.21 -5.99 -8.19
C LEU A 275 -6.40 -5.24 -6.88
N ILE A 276 -6.22 -3.92 -6.91
CA ILE A 276 -6.10 -3.12 -5.69
C ILE A 276 -7.47 -2.73 -5.13
N PHE A 277 -8.47 -2.50 -6.00
CA PHE A 277 -9.81 -2.08 -5.60
C PHE A 277 -10.90 -2.96 -6.20
N ASN A 278 -12.04 -3.01 -5.52
CA ASN A 278 -13.25 -3.63 -6.03
C ASN A 278 -14.29 -2.55 -6.35
N HIS A 279 -14.52 -2.28 -7.64
CA HIS A 279 -15.49 -1.29 -8.13
C HIS A 279 -16.93 -1.50 -7.64
N THR A 280 -17.24 -2.68 -7.07
CA THR A 280 -18.55 -2.98 -6.52
C THR A 280 -18.79 -2.41 -5.12
N GLN A 281 -17.78 -1.84 -4.46
CA GLN A 281 -17.96 -1.18 -3.15
C GLN A 281 -18.50 0.24 -3.33
N PRO A 282 -19.36 0.74 -2.42
CA PRO A 282 -19.83 2.12 -2.46
C PRO A 282 -18.65 3.08 -2.45
N SER A 283 -18.59 3.93 -3.47
CA SER A 283 -17.51 4.88 -3.68
C SER A 283 -18.09 6.21 -4.10
N PRO A 284 -17.48 7.34 -3.70
CA PRO A 284 -17.84 8.65 -4.22
C PRO A 284 -17.52 8.80 -5.72
N PHE A 285 -16.82 7.84 -6.32
CA PHE A 285 -16.43 7.85 -7.73
C PHE A 285 -17.30 6.91 -8.56
N HIS A 286 -17.56 7.31 -9.81
CA HIS A 286 -18.05 6.38 -10.83
C HIS A 286 -16.88 5.53 -11.34
N PHE A 287 -17.09 4.22 -11.51
CA PHE A 287 -16.09 3.33 -12.08
C PHE A 287 -16.55 2.82 -13.43
N GLU A 288 -15.72 3.05 -14.44
CA GLU A 288 -15.92 2.56 -15.80
C GLU A 288 -14.96 1.39 -16.01
N VAL A 289 -15.51 0.17 -16.02
CA VAL A 289 -14.70 -1.05 -16.08
C VAL A 289 -14.35 -1.36 -17.53
N ILE A 290 -13.06 -1.38 -17.83
CA ILE A 290 -12.52 -1.71 -19.15
C ILE A 290 -12.26 -3.22 -19.17
N GLU A 291 -13.07 -3.95 -19.93
CA GLU A 291 -12.86 -5.38 -20.09
C GLU A 291 -11.60 -5.67 -20.91
N VAL A 292 -10.69 -6.45 -20.33
CA VAL A 292 -9.42 -6.82 -20.93
C VAL A 292 -9.25 -8.35 -20.87
N PRO A 293 -8.53 -8.96 -21.82
CA PRO A 293 -8.34 -10.41 -21.86
C PRO A 293 -7.43 -10.95 -20.75
N ILE A 294 -6.89 -10.07 -19.90
CA ILE A 294 -5.98 -10.43 -18.81
C ILE A 294 -6.82 -10.72 -17.57
N THR A 295 -6.63 -11.89 -16.97
CA THR A 295 -7.31 -12.24 -15.73
C THR A 295 -6.65 -11.59 -14.52
N LYS A 296 -7.43 -11.39 -13.43
CA LYS A 296 -6.87 -10.97 -12.14
C LYS A 296 -5.78 -11.92 -11.61
N LYS A 297 -5.85 -13.22 -11.94
CA LYS A 297 -4.84 -14.20 -11.52
C LYS A 297 -3.51 -14.00 -12.26
N GLU A 298 -3.56 -13.76 -13.56
CA GLU A 298 -2.37 -13.47 -14.36
C GLU A 298 -1.72 -12.16 -13.94
N MET A 299 -2.53 -11.11 -13.72
CA MET A 299 -2.02 -9.84 -13.21
C MET A 299 -1.35 -10.03 -11.83
N ALA A 300 -1.92 -10.88 -10.97
CA ALA A 300 -1.35 -11.14 -9.65
C ALA A 300 0.01 -11.84 -9.77
N ALA A 301 0.12 -12.84 -10.66
CA ALA A 301 1.40 -13.50 -10.92
C ALA A 301 2.46 -12.55 -11.50
N VAL A 302 2.08 -11.60 -12.36
CA VAL A 302 2.99 -10.56 -12.86
C VAL A 302 3.51 -9.68 -11.72
N LEU A 303 2.62 -9.20 -10.85
CA LEU A 303 3.02 -8.38 -9.71
C LEU A 303 3.85 -9.17 -8.70
N ASP A 304 3.49 -10.41 -8.39
CA ASP A 304 4.23 -11.28 -7.46
C ASP A 304 5.67 -11.51 -7.96
N GLU A 305 5.85 -11.78 -9.25
CA GLU A 305 7.16 -11.95 -9.87
C GLU A 305 7.99 -10.65 -9.80
N PHE A 306 7.37 -9.51 -10.14
CA PHE A 306 8.00 -8.20 -10.05
C PHE A 306 8.47 -7.91 -8.61
N PHE A 307 7.58 -8.06 -7.64
CA PHE A 307 7.89 -7.83 -6.23
C PHE A 307 8.97 -8.78 -5.72
N TYR A 308 8.89 -10.07 -6.06
CA TYR A 308 9.89 -11.06 -5.65
C TYR A 308 11.30 -10.67 -6.12
N PHE A 309 11.44 -10.22 -7.37
CA PHE A 309 12.70 -9.72 -7.88
C PHE A 309 13.25 -8.55 -7.04
N TRP A 310 12.45 -7.53 -6.78
CA TRP A 310 12.88 -6.35 -6.03
C TRP A 310 13.14 -6.62 -4.55
N PHE A 311 12.40 -7.55 -3.94
CA PHE A 311 12.57 -7.91 -2.53
C PHE A 311 13.80 -8.77 -2.28
N TYR A 312 14.05 -9.74 -3.17
CA TYR A 312 14.98 -10.84 -2.88
C TYR A 312 16.12 -10.98 -3.87
N GLU A 313 15.88 -10.79 -5.17
CA GLU A 313 16.87 -11.14 -6.19
C GLU A 313 17.81 -9.98 -6.57
N GLU A 314 17.26 -8.77 -6.70
CA GLU A 314 17.97 -7.59 -7.21
C GLU A 314 19.30 -7.36 -6.47
N ARG A 315 19.28 -7.54 -5.15
CA ARG A 315 20.40 -7.32 -4.23
C ARG A 315 21.50 -8.38 -4.30
N VAL A 316 21.17 -9.59 -4.76
CA VAL A 316 22.09 -10.74 -4.80
C VAL A 316 22.67 -10.94 -6.19
N LEU A 317 21.93 -10.51 -7.21
CA LEU A 317 22.33 -10.67 -8.59
C LEU A 317 23.42 -9.64 -8.99
N PRO A 318 24.42 -10.05 -9.78
CA PRO A 318 25.33 -9.11 -10.41
C PRO A 318 24.57 -8.12 -11.30
N PHE A 319 25.07 -6.88 -11.37
CA PHE A 319 24.42 -5.76 -12.06
C PHE A 319 23.86 -6.11 -13.44
N TRP A 320 24.60 -6.83 -14.30
CA TRP A 320 24.14 -7.16 -15.65
C TRP A 320 22.97 -8.15 -15.67
N LYS A 321 22.90 -9.09 -14.71
CA LYS A 321 21.76 -10.01 -14.57
C LYS A 321 20.54 -9.26 -14.04
N SER A 322 20.74 -8.36 -13.08
CA SER A 322 19.67 -7.47 -12.58
C SER A 322 19.12 -6.60 -13.70
N ALA A 323 19.99 -5.95 -14.48
CA ALA A 323 19.59 -5.13 -15.63
C ALA A 323 18.82 -5.94 -16.69
N TYR A 324 19.26 -7.16 -17.01
CA TYR A 324 18.56 -8.05 -17.94
C TYR A 324 17.16 -8.44 -17.41
N LYS A 325 17.04 -8.83 -16.13
CA LYS A 325 15.73 -9.14 -15.53
C LYS A 325 14.82 -7.92 -15.49
N ILE A 326 15.33 -6.74 -15.13
CA ILE A 326 14.57 -5.48 -15.19
C ILE A 326 14.03 -5.25 -16.60
N ALA A 327 14.85 -5.42 -17.63
CA ALA A 327 14.41 -5.28 -19.02
C ALA A 327 13.27 -6.26 -19.38
N GLN A 328 13.37 -7.52 -18.94
CA GLN A 328 12.31 -8.52 -19.14
C GLN A 328 11.01 -8.13 -18.42
N GLN A 329 11.09 -7.68 -17.16
CA GLN A 329 9.91 -7.23 -16.40
C GLN A 329 9.26 -6.01 -17.03
N LEU A 330 10.06 -5.01 -17.45
CA LEU A 330 9.55 -3.82 -18.15
C LEU A 330 8.84 -4.21 -19.44
N LYS A 331 9.38 -5.18 -20.21
CA LYS A 331 8.73 -5.67 -21.43
C LYS A 331 7.40 -6.37 -21.16
N LYS A 332 7.33 -7.14 -20.07
CA LYS A 332 6.08 -7.80 -19.63
C LYS A 332 5.02 -6.76 -19.24
N LEU A 333 5.41 -5.75 -18.47
CA LEU A 333 4.54 -4.64 -18.07
C LEU A 333 4.10 -3.79 -19.27
N GLU A 334 4.98 -3.55 -20.23
CA GLU A 334 4.65 -2.87 -21.50
C GLU A 334 3.51 -3.60 -22.23
N ASN A 335 3.63 -4.92 -22.41
CA ASN A 335 2.62 -5.73 -23.10
C ASN A 335 1.26 -5.73 -22.36
N VAL A 336 1.29 -5.83 -21.03
CA VAL A 336 0.09 -5.73 -20.19
C VAL A 336 -0.57 -4.36 -20.36
N THR A 337 0.24 -3.29 -20.31
CA THR A 337 -0.26 -1.92 -20.43
C THR A 337 -0.87 -1.68 -21.81
N LYS A 338 -0.22 -2.09 -22.90
CA LYS A 338 -0.76 -2.01 -24.26
C LYS A 338 -2.09 -2.75 -24.44
N THR A 339 -2.23 -3.92 -23.80
CA THR A 339 -3.48 -4.68 -23.82
C THR A 339 -4.60 -3.91 -23.11
N ILE A 340 -4.27 -3.22 -22.02
CA ILE A 340 -5.21 -2.33 -21.33
C ILE A 340 -5.55 -1.10 -22.20
N CYS A 341 -4.56 -0.50 -22.87
CA CYS A 341 -4.78 0.59 -23.83
C CYS A 341 -5.78 0.19 -24.91
N ASP A 342 -5.57 -0.99 -25.49
CA ASP A 342 -6.39 -1.54 -26.56
C ASP A 342 -7.85 -1.74 -26.13
N GLY A 343 -8.08 -2.11 -24.87
CA GLY A 343 -9.43 -2.26 -24.30
C GLY A 343 -10.26 -0.98 -24.36
N VAL A 344 -9.61 0.20 -24.38
CA VAL A 344 -10.25 1.51 -24.57
C VAL A 344 -10.20 1.93 -26.03
N LEU A 345 -9.01 1.95 -26.63
CA LEU A 345 -8.76 2.56 -27.93
C LEU A 345 -9.38 1.79 -29.11
N LYS A 346 -9.49 0.47 -29.00
CA LYS A 346 -10.11 -0.39 -30.03
C LYS A 346 -11.61 -0.58 -29.80
N ASN A 347 -12.14 -0.10 -28.69
CA ASN A 347 -13.56 -0.18 -28.37
C ASN A 347 -14.26 1.12 -28.78
N GLU A 348 -14.69 1.20 -30.05
CA GLU A 348 -15.32 2.40 -30.62
C GLU A 348 -16.57 2.83 -29.83
N THR A 349 -17.40 1.87 -29.42
CA THR A 349 -18.61 2.15 -28.62
C THR A 349 -18.27 2.82 -27.29
N LEU A 350 -17.25 2.32 -26.59
CA LEU A 350 -16.78 2.92 -25.34
C LEU A 350 -16.21 4.32 -25.59
N LEU A 351 -15.38 4.48 -26.63
CA LEU A 351 -14.76 5.76 -26.95
C LEU A 351 -15.80 6.83 -27.30
N GLU A 352 -16.82 6.48 -28.10
CA GLU A 352 -17.93 7.40 -28.41
C GLU A 352 -18.77 7.74 -27.19
N ARG A 353 -19.00 6.79 -26.28
CA ARG A 353 -19.65 7.08 -24.98
C ARG A 353 -18.82 8.05 -24.14
N LEU A 354 -17.51 7.83 -24.03
CA LEU A 354 -16.61 8.69 -23.27
C LEU A 354 -16.54 10.11 -23.87
N LYS A 355 -16.59 10.24 -25.20
CA LYS A 355 -16.72 11.55 -25.88
C LYS A 355 -18.06 12.21 -25.55
N ALA A 356 -19.16 11.46 -25.61
CA ALA A 356 -20.50 11.96 -25.34
C ALA A 356 -20.68 12.44 -23.88
N SER A 357 -19.94 11.85 -22.93
CA SER A 357 -19.91 12.29 -21.53
C SER A 357 -19.27 13.67 -21.32
N ALA A 358 -18.56 14.21 -22.32
CA ALA A 358 -18.00 15.57 -22.31
C ALA A 358 -17.11 15.89 -21.10
N PHE A 359 -16.19 14.99 -20.73
CA PHE A 359 -15.22 15.20 -19.65
C PHE A 359 -14.37 16.47 -19.87
N ASP A 360 -14.10 17.22 -18.79
CA ASP A 360 -13.33 18.46 -18.87
C ASP A 360 -11.80 18.29 -18.83
N VAL A 361 -11.31 17.26 -18.14
CA VAL A 361 -9.89 17.00 -17.95
C VAL A 361 -9.64 15.52 -17.63
N LEU A 362 -8.50 15.00 -18.05
CA LEU A 362 -8.01 13.67 -17.69
C LEU A 362 -6.85 13.76 -16.70
N LEU A 363 -6.92 12.99 -15.61
CA LEU A 363 -5.81 12.83 -14.66
C LEU A 363 -5.11 11.48 -14.90
N ALA A 364 -3.80 11.47 -15.06
CA ALA A 364 -3.02 10.26 -15.33
C ALA A 364 -1.70 10.20 -14.52
N ASP A 365 -1.07 9.02 -14.50
CA ASP A 365 0.31 8.83 -14.07
C ASP A 365 1.16 8.45 -15.30
N PRO A 366 2.21 9.20 -15.64
CA PRO A 366 3.00 8.99 -16.86
C PRO A 366 3.86 7.72 -16.82
N LEU A 367 3.94 7.01 -15.68
CA LEU A 367 4.61 5.71 -15.60
C LEU A 367 3.78 4.56 -16.20
N ALA A 368 2.49 4.79 -16.46
CA ALA A 368 1.61 3.87 -17.19
C ALA A 368 1.08 4.57 -18.45
N PRO A 369 1.82 4.50 -19.59
CA PRO A 369 1.43 5.16 -20.84
C PRO A 369 0.05 4.71 -21.30
N SER A 370 -0.87 5.66 -21.55
CA SER A 370 -2.23 5.44 -22.07
C SER A 370 -3.05 6.72 -21.94
N GLY A 371 -2.96 7.36 -20.77
CA GLY A 371 -3.91 8.39 -20.35
C GLY A 371 -3.90 9.60 -21.29
N GLU A 372 -2.71 10.05 -21.67
CA GLU A 372 -2.50 11.10 -22.66
C GLU A 372 -3.00 10.72 -24.06
N LEU A 373 -2.94 9.44 -24.43
CA LEU A 373 -3.45 8.97 -25.71
C LEU A 373 -4.98 8.94 -25.72
N PHE A 374 -5.60 8.56 -24.60
CA PHE A 374 -7.04 8.69 -24.40
C PHE A 374 -7.46 10.16 -24.45
N ALA A 375 -6.72 11.05 -23.78
CA ALA A 375 -6.99 12.49 -23.80
C ALA A 375 -6.92 13.07 -25.23
N GLU A 376 -5.91 12.69 -26.02
CA GLU A 376 -5.78 13.12 -27.42
C GLU A 376 -6.96 12.61 -28.28
N LYS A 377 -7.42 11.36 -28.07
CA LYS A 377 -8.58 10.80 -28.79
C LYS A 377 -9.92 11.41 -28.39
N LEU A 378 -10.05 11.83 -27.13
CA LEU A 378 -11.23 12.52 -26.60
C LEU A 378 -11.21 14.03 -26.88
N GLY A 379 -10.05 14.59 -27.23
CA GLY A 379 -9.89 16.02 -27.48
C GLY A 379 -9.91 16.88 -26.21
N ILE A 380 -9.47 16.31 -25.07
CA ILE A 380 -9.52 16.96 -23.74
C ILE A 380 -8.11 17.22 -23.20
N PRO A 381 -7.91 18.26 -22.37
CA PRO A 381 -6.64 18.48 -21.70
C PRO A 381 -6.38 17.39 -20.66
N PHE A 382 -5.11 17.20 -20.29
CA PHE A 382 -4.73 16.26 -19.25
C PHE A 382 -3.66 16.81 -18.30
N VAL A 383 -3.71 16.31 -17.07
CA VAL A 383 -2.80 16.63 -15.97
C VAL A 383 -2.11 15.34 -15.55
N TYR A 384 -0.81 15.41 -15.32
CA TYR A 384 -0.07 14.29 -14.74
C TYR A 384 0.12 14.45 -13.24
N THR A 385 0.09 13.34 -12.53
CA THR A 385 0.64 13.22 -11.19
C THR A 385 1.74 12.18 -11.19
N ILE A 386 2.94 12.56 -10.74
CA ILE A 386 4.11 11.68 -10.71
C ILE A 386 4.96 11.97 -9.47
N ARG A 387 5.64 10.96 -8.94
CA ARG A 387 6.66 11.15 -7.88
C ARG A 387 8.04 11.37 -8.48
N PHE A 388 8.46 10.51 -9.39
CA PHE A 388 9.64 10.65 -10.24
C PHE A 388 9.56 9.59 -11.36
N SER A 389 10.37 9.75 -12.40
CA SER A 389 10.81 8.65 -13.26
C SER A 389 12.28 8.32 -13.00
N LEU A 390 12.77 7.14 -13.39
CA LEU A 390 14.18 6.79 -13.17
C LEU A 390 15.08 7.84 -13.84
N GLY A 391 16.04 8.39 -13.11
CA GLY A 391 16.90 9.47 -13.62
C GLY A 391 16.17 10.75 -13.99
N ASN A 392 14.96 10.93 -13.46
CA ASN A 392 14.07 12.00 -13.85
C ASN A 392 13.84 12.09 -15.37
N THR A 393 14.00 10.98 -16.10
CA THR A 393 14.05 10.96 -17.57
C THR A 393 12.77 11.49 -18.20
N VAL A 394 11.59 11.07 -17.74
CA VAL A 394 10.29 11.48 -18.29
C VAL A 394 10.05 12.97 -18.05
N GLU A 395 10.18 13.45 -16.82
CA GLU A 395 9.97 14.88 -16.51
C GLU A 395 11.03 15.77 -17.18
N ARG A 396 12.28 15.31 -17.29
CA ARG A 396 13.38 16.10 -17.90
C ARG A 396 13.31 16.13 -19.42
N LEU A 397 13.15 14.97 -20.06
CA LEU A 397 13.25 14.86 -21.52
C LEU A 397 11.91 15.12 -22.21
N CYS A 398 10.80 14.63 -21.64
CA CYS A 398 9.47 14.80 -22.24
C CYS A 398 8.80 16.07 -21.70
N GLY A 399 8.86 16.27 -20.38
CA GLY A 399 8.31 17.45 -19.71
C GLY A 399 9.21 18.70 -19.77
N MET A 400 10.44 18.59 -20.30
CA MET A 400 11.42 19.67 -20.40
C MET A 400 11.83 20.29 -19.05
N LEU A 401 11.58 19.61 -17.93
CA LEU A 401 11.93 20.09 -16.60
C LEU A 401 13.45 20.15 -16.44
N PRO A 402 14.06 21.31 -16.15
CA PRO A 402 15.49 21.38 -15.97
C PRO A 402 15.99 20.47 -14.83
N ALA A 403 17.05 19.71 -15.10
CA ALA A 403 17.78 18.97 -14.07
C ALA A 403 19.30 19.07 -14.33
N PRO A 404 19.94 20.19 -13.94
CA PRO A 404 21.37 20.36 -14.13
C PRO A 404 22.16 19.28 -13.38
N PRO A 405 22.90 18.39 -14.06
CA PRO A 405 23.56 17.25 -13.41
C PRO A 405 24.71 17.65 -12.47
N SER A 406 25.08 18.93 -12.49
CA SER A 406 26.08 19.52 -11.59
C SER A 406 25.63 19.58 -10.13
N TYR A 407 24.32 19.62 -9.85
CA TYR A 407 23.77 19.72 -8.49
C TYR A 407 22.38 19.09 -8.32
N VAL A 408 21.68 18.70 -9.39
CA VAL A 408 20.45 17.91 -9.25
C VAL A 408 20.83 16.44 -9.34
N PRO A 409 20.65 15.64 -8.28
CA PRO A 409 20.94 14.21 -8.32
C PRO A 409 19.92 13.48 -9.21
N ALA A 410 20.39 12.52 -9.99
CA ALA A 410 19.52 11.61 -10.73
C ALA A 410 18.70 10.79 -9.74
N ALA A 411 17.38 10.71 -9.94
CA ALA A 411 16.52 9.91 -9.08
C ALA A 411 17.04 8.46 -8.95
N LEU A 412 17.05 7.95 -7.72
CA LEU A 412 17.60 6.66 -7.30
C LEU A 412 19.13 6.52 -7.31
N SER A 413 19.87 7.63 -7.35
CA SER A 413 21.34 7.60 -7.25
C SER A 413 21.86 7.63 -5.80
N SER A 414 20.98 7.95 -4.83
CA SER A 414 21.30 8.26 -3.43
C SER A 414 22.31 9.40 -3.26
N LEU A 415 22.50 10.23 -4.29
CA LEU A 415 23.34 11.42 -4.25
C LEU A 415 22.55 12.61 -3.69
N THR A 416 23.26 13.64 -3.25
CA THR A 416 22.66 14.88 -2.73
C THR A 416 22.90 16.06 -3.67
N ASP A 417 22.35 17.22 -3.35
CA ASP A 417 22.62 18.48 -4.06
C ASP A 417 24.04 19.03 -3.84
N ARG A 418 24.79 18.44 -2.89
CA ARG A 418 26.19 18.74 -2.62
C ARG A 418 27.05 17.57 -3.06
N MET A 419 27.63 17.69 -4.25
CA MET A 419 28.45 16.65 -4.86
C MET A 419 29.90 17.09 -5.07
N THR A 420 30.83 16.20 -4.75
CA THR A 420 32.22 16.26 -5.20
C THR A 420 32.32 16.07 -6.72
N PHE A 421 33.51 16.27 -7.30
CA PHE A 421 33.74 15.99 -8.72
C PHE A 421 33.37 14.55 -9.10
N TRP A 422 33.76 13.56 -8.30
CA TRP A 422 33.49 12.15 -8.58
C TRP A 422 32.02 11.79 -8.45
N GLU A 423 31.31 12.40 -7.49
CA GLU A 423 29.86 12.22 -7.37
C GLU A 423 29.12 12.88 -8.54
N ARG A 424 29.55 14.06 -9.01
CA ARG A 424 28.99 14.66 -10.23
C ARG A 424 29.25 13.79 -11.47
N LEU A 425 30.44 13.20 -11.58
CA LEU A 425 30.76 12.27 -12.65
C LEU A 425 29.85 11.04 -12.59
N LYS A 426 29.68 10.45 -11.40
CA LYS A 426 28.73 9.35 -11.16
C LYS A 426 27.30 9.75 -11.55
N ASN A 427 26.87 10.97 -11.18
CA ASN A 427 25.55 11.49 -11.47
C ASN A 427 25.28 11.58 -12.99
N ILE A 428 26.25 12.07 -13.75
CA ILE A 428 26.18 12.11 -15.23
C ILE A 428 26.04 10.70 -15.80
N PHE A 429 26.82 9.74 -15.31
CA PHE A 429 26.70 8.34 -15.72
C PHE A 429 25.34 7.74 -15.37
N SER A 430 24.79 8.05 -14.20
CA SER A 430 23.45 7.62 -13.79
C SER A 430 22.37 8.14 -14.75
N TYR A 431 22.35 9.44 -15.04
CA TYR A 431 21.44 10.03 -16.03
C TYR A 431 21.58 9.36 -17.40
N THR A 432 22.82 9.21 -17.89
CA THR A 432 23.09 8.63 -19.22
C THR A 432 22.58 7.20 -19.32
N LEU A 433 22.86 6.37 -18.31
CA LEU A 433 22.42 4.98 -18.27
C LEU A 433 20.90 4.85 -18.24
N GLN A 434 20.24 5.69 -17.44
CA GLN A 434 18.78 5.69 -17.30
C GLN A 434 18.09 6.20 -18.59
N ASP A 435 18.67 7.19 -19.27
CA ASP A 435 18.17 7.68 -20.56
C ASP A 435 18.28 6.61 -21.66
N ILE A 436 19.41 5.92 -21.74
CA ILE A 436 19.62 4.79 -22.68
C ILE A 436 18.56 3.71 -22.39
N MET A 437 18.36 3.36 -21.13
CA MET A 437 17.37 2.36 -20.73
C MET A 437 15.95 2.75 -21.16
N TYR A 438 15.52 4.00 -20.93
CA TYR A 438 14.20 4.48 -21.40
C TYR A 438 14.08 4.45 -22.92
N HIS A 439 15.10 4.95 -23.63
CA HIS A 439 15.07 5.05 -25.09
C HIS A 439 14.92 3.67 -25.76
N TYR A 440 15.73 2.69 -25.34
CA TYR A 440 15.76 1.37 -25.98
C TYR A 440 14.74 0.38 -25.43
N LEU A 441 14.40 0.44 -24.13
CA LEU A 441 13.51 -0.57 -23.51
C LEU A 441 12.06 -0.12 -23.41
N ILE A 442 11.78 1.19 -23.42
CA ILE A 442 10.43 1.72 -23.22
C ILE A 442 9.96 2.44 -24.49
N TRP A 443 10.62 3.53 -24.89
CA TRP A 443 10.11 4.41 -25.95
C TRP A 443 10.00 3.73 -27.31
N GLY A 444 11.00 2.96 -27.74
CA GLY A 444 10.99 2.33 -29.06
C GLY A 444 9.77 1.43 -29.32
N GLY A 445 9.26 0.74 -28.29
CA GLY A 445 8.03 -0.06 -28.40
C GLY A 445 6.76 0.78 -28.45
N TRP A 446 6.72 1.92 -27.77
CA TRP A 446 5.55 2.78 -27.66
C TRP A 446 5.41 3.77 -28.82
N ASP A 447 6.51 4.29 -29.37
CA ASP A 447 6.46 5.27 -30.48
C ASP A 447 5.73 4.70 -31.71
N GLN A 448 6.02 3.44 -32.07
CA GLN A 448 5.30 2.77 -33.15
C GLN A 448 3.81 2.64 -32.81
N TYR A 449 3.47 2.20 -31.59
CA TYR A 449 2.09 2.04 -31.16
C TYR A 449 1.31 3.37 -31.21
N TYR A 450 1.91 4.48 -30.77
CA TYR A 450 1.29 5.81 -30.80
C TYR A 450 1.07 6.28 -32.23
N SER A 451 2.05 6.05 -33.10
CA SER A 451 1.95 6.37 -34.53
C SER A 451 0.82 5.60 -35.20
N ASP A 452 0.69 4.30 -34.91
CA ASP A 452 -0.37 3.44 -35.45
C ASP A 452 -1.77 3.88 -34.98
N VAL A 453 -1.92 4.16 -33.68
CA VAL A 453 -3.21 4.59 -33.10
C VAL A 453 -3.63 5.96 -33.62
N LEU A 454 -2.69 6.91 -33.78
CA LEU A 454 -3.00 8.27 -34.22
C LEU A 454 -2.99 8.44 -35.75
N GLY A 455 -2.46 7.48 -36.50
CA GLY A 455 -2.37 7.53 -37.96
C GLY A 455 -1.35 8.55 -38.49
N ARG A 456 -0.41 9.00 -37.65
CA ARG A 456 0.64 9.96 -38.00
C ARG A 456 1.90 9.72 -37.18
N PRO A 457 3.11 9.98 -37.70
CA PRO A 457 4.35 9.84 -36.94
C PRO A 457 4.26 10.62 -35.61
N THR A 458 4.28 9.89 -34.50
CA THR A 458 4.13 10.44 -33.15
C THR A 458 4.99 9.66 -32.18
N THR A 459 5.73 10.37 -31.33
CA THR A 459 6.50 9.71 -30.25
C THR A 459 5.73 9.76 -28.92
N LEU A 460 5.96 8.77 -28.07
CA LEU A 460 5.44 8.72 -26.71
C LEU A 460 5.89 9.97 -25.93
N CYS A 461 7.18 10.30 -26.01
CA CYS A 461 7.75 11.41 -25.26
C CYS A 461 7.18 12.77 -25.69
N GLU A 462 6.95 12.98 -26.99
CA GLU A 462 6.23 14.17 -27.49
C GLU A 462 4.82 14.27 -26.89
N THR A 463 4.08 13.16 -26.84
CA THR A 463 2.70 13.14 -26.34
C THR A 463 2.64 13.37 -24.84
N ILE A 464 3.48 12.69 -24.06
CA ILE A 464 3.66 12.93 -22.62
C ILE A 464 4.00 14.42 -22.37
N GLY A 465 4.90 14.99 -23.17
CA GLY A 465 5.30 16.39 -23.06
C GLY A 465 4.17 17.41 -23.26
N LYS A 466 2.99 16.98 -23.75
CA LYS A 466 1.82 17.85 -23.94
C LYS A 466 1.02 18.10 -22.67
N ALA A 467 1.33 17.45 -21.55
CA ALA A 467 0.58 17.63 -20.30
C ALA A 467 0.46 19.10 -19.92
N GLU A 468 -0.74 19.51 -19.51
CA GLU A 468 -1.03 20.91 -19.18
C GLU A 468 -0.38 21.32 -17.86
N ILE A 469 -0.45 20.42 -16.86
CA ILE A 469 0.20 20.57 -15.55
C ILE A 469 0.82 19.24 -15.12
N TRP A 470 1.98 19.33 -14.46
CA TRP A 470 2.66 18.23 -13.80
C TRP A 470 2.60 18.41 -12.27
N LEU A 471 1.79 17.60 -11.60
CA LEU A 471 1.71 17.53 -10.15
C LEU A 471 2.81 16.58 -9.62
N ILE A 472 3.93 17.18 -9.19
CA ILE A 472 5.06 16.44 -8.61
C ILE A 472 4.77 16.14 -7.15
N ARG A 473 4.74 14.86 -6.78
CA ARG A 473 4.38 14.37 -5.43
C ARG A 473 5.48 14.58 -4.38
N THR A 474 6.29 15.64 -4.51
CA THR A 474 7.25 16.09 -3.49
C THR A 474 7.20 17.58 -3.24
N TYR A 475 7.89 18.04 -2.19
CA TYR A 475 8.05 19.44 -1.83
C TYR A 475 9.42 19.69 -1.15
N TRP A 476 9.79 20.95 -0.95
CA TRP A 476 11.17 21.37 -0.59
C TRP A 476 11.59 21.05 0.85
N ASP A 477 10.63 20.75 1.72
CA ASP A 477 10.85 20.17 3.05
C ASP A 477 11.52 18.79 2.96
N PHE A 478 11.24 18.02 1.91
CA PHE A 478 11.79 16.68 1.66
C PHE A 478 12.81 16.64 0.50
N GLU A 479 12.54 17.32 -0.61
CA GLU A 479 13.36 17.30 -1.84
C GLU A 479 14.49 18.35 -1.78
N PHE A 480 15.48 18.24 -2.66
CA PHE A 480 16.49 19.29 -2.84
C PHE A 480 16.01 20.40 -3.80
N PRO A 481 16.33 21.69 -3.55
CA PRO A 481 15.97 22.78 -4.44
C PRO A 481 16.50 22.58 -5.87
N ARG A 482 15.64 22.80 -6.86
CA ARG A 482 15.98 22.70 -8.29
C ARG A 482 15.17 23.71 -9.11
N PRO A 483 15.62 24.06 -10.32
CA PRO A 483 14.81 24.87 -11.23
C PRO A 483 13.57 24.08 -11.65
N PHE A 484 12.45 24.76 -11.75
CA PHE A 484 11.19 24.20 -12.21
C PHE A 484 10.46 25.15 -13.15
N LEU A 485 9.54 24.62 -13.93
CA LEU A 485 8.76 25.34 -14.92
C LEU A 485 7.40 25.77 -14.33
N PRO A 486 6.75 26.83 -14.85
CA PRO A 486 5.45 27.27 -14.34
C PRO A 486 4.32 26.24 -14.43
N ASN A 487 4.46 25.23 -15.29
CA ASN A 487 3.51 24.12 -15.40
C ASN A 487 3.88 22.90 -14.56
N PHE A 488 4.88 23.01 -13.66
CA PHE A 488 5.30 21.97 -12.73
C PHE A 488 5.05 22.40 -11.29
N GLU A 489 4.16 21.68 -10.62
CA GLU A 489 3.61 22.06 -9.33
C GLU A 489 3.93 20.98 -8.30
N PHE A 490 4.71 21.37 -7.29
CA PHE A 490 5.19 20.48 -6.25
C PHE A 490 4.16 20.43 -5.11
N VAL A 491 3.59 19.24 -4.89
CA VAL A 491 2.42 19.00 -4.02
C VAL A 491 2.69 17.89 -2.99
N GLY A 492 3.92 17.77 -2.49
CA GLY A 492 4.29 16.80 -1.45
C GLY A 492 3.43 16.87 -0.18
N GLY A 493 3.04 15.72 0.37
CA GLY A 493 2.26 15.62 1.62
C GLY A 493 0.74 15.77 1.47
N LEU A 494 0.16 15.42 0.31
CA LEU A 494 -1.29 15.44 0.04
C LEU A 494 -2.14 14.71 1.10
N HIS A 495 -1.60 13.62 1.64
CA HIS A 495 -2.29 12.72 2.58
C HIS A 495 -2.12 13.11 4.04
N CYS A 496 -1.25 14.07 4.36
CA CYS A 496 -0.96 14.45 5.74
C CYS A 496 -2.16 15.15 6.37
N GLN A 497 -2.49 14.78 7.61
CA GLN A 497 -3.64 15.30 8.33
C GLN A 497 -3.31 15.54 9.80
N PRO A 498 -4.01 16.45 10.49
CA PRO A 498 -3.95 16.55 11.95
C PRO A 498 -4.25 15.19 12.60
N ALA A 499 -3.59 14.91 13.73
CA ALA A 499 -3.82 13.66 14.46
C ALA A 499 -5.23 13.61 15.05
N LYS A 500 -5.86 12.45 14.90
CA LYS A 500 -7.13 12.10 15.55
C LYS A 500 -6.88 11.40 16.89
N PRO A 501 -7.88 11.38 17.81
CA PRO A 501 -7.77 10.62 19.05
C PRO A 501 -7.52 9.13 18.80
N LEU A 502 -6.63 8.53 19.59
CA LEU A 502 -6.31 7.11 19.50
C LEU A 502 -7.39 6.25 20.17
N PRO A 503 -7.55 4.97 19.76
CA PRO A 503 -8.38 4.02 20.48
C PRO A 503 -7.94 3.90 21.95
N LYS A 504 -8.90 3.80 22.87
CA LYS A 504 -8.66 3.87 24.33
C LYS A 504 -7.53 2.95 24.81
N GLU A 505 -7.49 1.71 24.37
CA GLU A 505 -6.43 0.75 24.77
C GLU A 505 -5.03 1.15 24.27
N MET A 506 -4.96 1.71 23.05
CA MET A 506 -3.71 2.21 22.49
C MET A 506 -3.26 3.46 23.23
N GLU A 507 -4.19 4.37 23.52
CA GLU A 507 -3.96 5.58 24.32
C GLU A 507 -3.41 5.21 25.71
N GLU A 508 -4.02 4.25 26.42
CA GLU A 508 -3.54 3.78 27.72
C GLU A 508 -2.09 3.25 27.66
N PHE A 509 -1.73 2.52 26.60
CA PHE A 509 -0.35 2.07 26.40
C PHE A 509 0.61 3.23 26.12
N VAL A 510 0.20 4.18 25.29
CA VAL A 510 0.98 5.39 24.98
C VAL A 510 1.21 6.21 26.25
N GLN A 511 0.19 6.42 27.07
CA GLN A 511 0.29 7.16 28.33
C GLN A 511 1.16 6.44 29.37
N SER A 512 1.19 5.10 29.36
CA SER A 512 2.08 4.31 30.22
C SER A 512 3.58 4.51 29.95
N SER A 513 3.94 5.23 28.88
CA SER A 513 5.33 5.60 28.58
C SER A 513 5.89 6.72 29.47
N GLY A 514 5.03 7.47 30.17
CA GLY A 514 5.44 8.58 31.00
C GLY A 514 6.28 9.61 30.25
N GLU A 515 7.35 10.09 30.88
CA GLU A 515 8.24 11.10 30.30
C GLU A 515 9.09 10.59 29.11
N HIS A 516 9.31 9.28 29.03
CA HIS A 516 10.14 8.69 27.97
C HIS A 516 9.46 8.77 26.60
N GLY A 517 8.13 8.72 26.55
CA GLY A 517 7.35 8.77 25.32
C GLY A 517 7.43 7.49 24.47
N ILE A 518 7.03 7.61 23.21
CA ILE A 518 6.84 6.47 22.30
C ILE A 518 7.74 6.52 21.07
N VAL A 519 8.03 5.34 20.55
CA VAL A 519 8.60 5.11 19.21
C VAL A 519 7.57 4.41 18.35
N VAL A 520 7.31 4.96 17.17
CA VAL A 520 6.45 4.34 16.16
C VAL A 520 7.34 3.53 15.22
N PHE A 521 6.95 2.30 14.86
CA PHE A 521 7.74 1.47 13.96
C PHE A 521 6.88 0.81 12.89
N SER A 522 7.16 1.12 11.62
CA SER A 522 6.48 0.57 10.45
C SER A 522 7.41 0.43 9.24
N LEU A 523 7.43 -0.75 8.62
CA LEU A 523 8.16 -1.01 7.37
C LEU A 523 7.27 -0.92 6.10
N GLY A 524 6.18 -0.15 6.18
CA GLY A 524 5.26 0.07 5.06
C GLY A 524 4.25 -1.06 4.85
N SER A 525 3.34 -0.93 3.88
CA SER A 525 2.22 -1.88 3.70
C SER A 525 2.67 -3.26 3.22
N MET A 526 3.68 -3.33 2.36
CA MET A 526 4.10 -4.55 1.66
C MET A 526 5.04 -5.45 2.47
N VAL A 527 5.81 -4.91 3.41
CA VAL A 527 6.68 -5.71 4.30
C VAL A 527 5.89 -6.02 5.58
N TYR A 528 5.31 -7.21 5.65
CA TYR A 528 4.46 -7.61 6.77
C TYR A 528 5.14 -8.60 7.74
N ASN A 529 6.20 -9.31 7.31
CA ASN A 529 7.03 -10.16 8.17
C ASN A 529 8.53 -9.97 7.88
N LEU A 530 9.37 -10.50 8.77
CA LEU A 530 10.82 -10.55 8.64
C LEU A 530 11.30 -11.96 8.99
N SER A 531 12.55 -12.29 8.66
CA SER A 531 13.14 -13.54 9.14
C SER A 531 13.19 -13.58 10.67
N ASP A 532 13.13 -14.78 11.25
CA ASP A 532 13.24 -14.97 12.70
C ASP A 532 14.51 -14.31 13.26
N GLU A 533 15.64 -14.44 12.56
CA GLU A 533 16.89 -13.78 12.94
C GLU A 533 16.74 -12.25 13.00
N LYS A 534 16.29 -11.61 11.92
CA LYS A 534 16.21 -10.14 11.84
C LYS A 534 15.18 -9.56 12.78
N SER A 535 14.02 -10.23 12.90
CA SER A 535 12.98 -9.80 13.83
C SER A 535 13.43 -9.89 15.29
N ASN A 536 14.22 -10.91 15.66
CA ASN A 536 14.81 -11.03 17.00
C ASN A 536 15.92 -10.00 17.26
N VAL A 537 16.76 -9.70 16.27
CA VAL A 537 17.77 -8.64 16.39
C VAL A 537 17.10 -7.29 16.67
N ILE A 538 16.06 -6.95 15.89
CA ILE A 538 15.31 -5.71 16.05
C ILE A 538 14.56 -5.69 17.39
N ALA A 539 13.84 -6.75 17.73
CA ALA A 539 13.09 -6.82 18.99
C ALA A 539 14.02 -6.71 20.21
N LYS A 540 15.21 -7.33 20.16
CA LYS A 540 16.21 -7.22 21.20
C LYS A 540 16.73 -5.79 21.36
N ALA A 541 16.88 -5.05 20.26
CA ALA A 541 17.27 -3.64 20.30
C ALA A 541 16.18 -2.79 20.95
N LEU A 542 14.93 -2.95 20.51
CA LEU A 542 13.78 -2.22 21.06
C LEU A 542 13.59 -2.49 22.56
N SER A 543 13.88 -3.72 23.03
CA SER A 543 13.78 -4.09 24.45
C SER A 543 14.71 -3.33 25.38
N GLN A 544 15.77 -2.72 24.85
CA GLN A 544 16.78 -1.98 25.62
C GLN A 544 16.40 -0.50 25.80
N LEU A 545 15.33 -0.05 25.16
CA LEU A 545 14.89 1.34 25.20
C LEU A 545 13.90 1.58 26.34
N PRO A 546 13.97 2.73 27.01
CA PRO A 546 12.96 3.12 28.01
C PRO A 546 11.61 3.51 27.38
N GLN A 547 11.59 3.88 26.10
CA GLN A 547 10.37 4.24 25.36
C GLN A 547 9.42 3.04 25.20
N LYS A 548 8.11 3.32 25.13
CA LYS A 548 7.16 2.34 24.61
C LYS A 548 7.23 2.32 23.08
N VAL A 549 7.16 1.12 22.50
CA VAL A 549 7.27 0.97 21.05
C VAL A 549 5.98 0.38 20.50
N LEU A 550 5.40 1.04 19.50
CA LEU A 550 4.26 0.53 18.73
C LEU A 550 4.76 0.06 17.37
N TRP A 551 4.80 -1.25 17.18
CA TRP A 551 5.39 -1.88 16.01
C TRP A 551 4.31 -2.52 15.13
N ARG A 552 4.13 -2.01 13.92
CA ARG A 552 3.31 -2.65 12.90
C ARG A 552 4.04 -3.85 12.29
N TYR A 553 3.61 -5.06 12.64
CA TYR A 553 4.27 -6.31 12.25
C TYR A 553 3.29 -7.49 12.31
N LYS A 554 3.22 -8.28 11.24
CA LYS A 554 2.35 -9.47 11.11
C LYS A 554 3.13 -10.80 11.10
N GLY A 555 4.45 -10.76 11.26
CA GLY A 555 5.27 -11.97 11.29
C GLY A 555 5.19 -12.71 12.62
N LYS A 556 5.93 -13.82 12.73
CA LYS A 556 6.09 -14.55 13.99
C LYS A 556 6.63 -13.61 15.07
N LYS A 557 5.94 -13.53 16.21
CA LYS A 557 6.34 -12.72 17.36
C LYS A 557 7.79 -13.04 17.75
N PRO A 558 8.70 -12.05 17.81
CA PRO A 558 10.09 -12.29 18.19
C PRO A 558 10.20 -12.81 19.62
N GLU A 559 11.12 -13.75 19.85
CA GLU A 559 11.38 -14.35 21.16
C GLU A 559 12.03 -13.33 22.12
N THR A 560 12.77 -12.37 21.57
CA THR A 560 13.45 -11.31 22.32
C THR A 560 12.60 -10.04 22.52
N LEU A 561 11.29 -10.10 22.27
CA LEU A 561 10.39 -8.95 22.39
C LEU A 561 10.26 -8.47 23.85
N GLY A 562 10.67 -7.24 24.13
CA GLY A 562 10.54 -6.61 25.44
C GLY A 562 9.11 -6.20 25.79
N SER A 563 8.82 -6.07 27.10
CA SER A 563 7.51 -5.62 27.62
C SER A 563 7.18 -4.16 27.31
N ASN A 564 8.16 -3.39 26.85
CA ASN A 564 7.99 -2.03 26.36
C ASN A 564 7.48 -1.96 24.92
N THR A 565 7.46 -3.07 24.17
CA THR A 565 7.04 -3.11 22.77
C THR A 565 5.70 -3.84 22.59
N ARG A 566 4.75 -3.23 21.89
CA ARG A 566 3.52 -3.88 21.43
C ARG A 566 3.49 -4.00 19.91
N ILE A 567 3.08 -5.16 19.44
CA ILE A 567 2.94 -5.47 18.01
C ILE A 567 1.48 -5.32 17.60
N TYR A 568 1.25 -4.72 16.44
CA TYR A 568 -0.06 -4.51 15.84
C TYR A 568 -0.06 -4.94 14.37
N ASP A 569 -1.18 -5.46 13.89
CA ASP A 569 -1.38 -5.77 12.47
C ASP A 569 -1.44 -4.49 11.62
N TRP A 570 -2.04 -3.45 12.19
CA TRP A 570 -2.14 -2.12 11.62
C TRP A 570 -2.10 -1.07 12.73
N ILE A 571 -1.50 0.09 12.45
CA ILE A 571 -1.43 1.20 13.38
C ILE A 571 -1.99 2.47 12.71
N PRO A 572 -2.69 3.35 13.44
CA PRO A 572 -3.05 4.69 12.96
C PRO A 572 -1.78 5.57 12.92
N GLN A 573 -0.92 5.33 11.91
CA GLN A 573 0.45 5.87 11.85
C GLN A 573 0.48 7.40 11.95
N ASN A 574 -0.33 8.10 11.14
CA ASN A 574 -0.46 9.56 11.20
C ASN A 574 -0.78 10.06 12.62
N ASP A 575 -1.73 9.42 13.30
CA ASP A 575 -2.22 9.86 14.60
C ASP A 575 -1.20 9.59 15.70
N LEU A 576 -0.50 8.45 15.64
CA LEU A 576 0.59 8.14 16.55
C LEU A 576 1.79 9.08 16.36
N LEU A 577 2.12 9.45 15.13
CA LEU A 577 3.20 10.39 14.85
C LEU A 577 2.86 11.81 15.32
N GLY A 578 1.58 12.21 15.24
CA GLY A 578 1.12 13.49 15.77
C GLY A 578 0.79 13.50 17.25
N HIS A 579 0.92 12.37 17.95
CA HIS A 579 0.68 12.31 19.38
C HIS A 579 1.80 13.04 20.16
N PRO A 580 1.49 13.83 21.21
CA PRO A 580 2.51 14.58 21.98
C PRO A 580 3.66 13.74 22.55
N SER A 581 3.40 12.47 22.86
CA SER A 581 4.40 11.53 23.38
C SER A 581 5.35 10.97 22.30
N ALA A 582 5.12 11.22 21.01
CA ALA A 582 5.94 10.67 19.94
C ALA A 582 7.36 11.27 19.93
N LYS A 583 8.38 10.40 19.99
CA LYS A 583 9.80 10.80 20.03
C LYS A 583 10.54 10.48 18.74
N ALA A 584 10.29 9.32 18.13
CA ALA A 584 10.98 8.90 16.91
C ALA A 584 10.12 7.96 16.06
N PHE A 585 10.45 7.89 14.77
CA PHE A 585 9.82 6.98 13.82
C PHE A 585 10.84 6.06 13.16
N ILE A 586 10.69 4.75 13.32
CA ILE A 586 11.45 3.75 12.56
C ILE A 586 10.67 3.45 11.28
N THR A 587 11.30 3.69 10.14
CA THR A 587 10.64 3.64 8.83
C THR A 587 11.48 2.96 7.77
N HIS A 588 10.82 2.24 6.87
CA HIS A 588 11.46 1.76 5.64
C HIS A 588 11.83 2.87 4.64
N GLY A 589 11.30 4.10 4.76
CA GLY A 589 11.61 5.18 3.83
C GLY A 589 10.63 5.34 2.67
N GLY A 590 9.45 4.72 2.74
CA GLY A 590 8.36 5.00 1.80
C GLY A 590 7.89 6.46 1.92
N THR A 591 7.73 7.13 0.77
CA THR A 591 7.46 8.58 0.69
C THR A 591 6.30 9.05 1.58
N ASN A 592 5.18 8.32 1.62
CA ASN A 592 4.02 8.72 2.43
C ASN A 592 4.33 8.75 3.93
N GLY A 593 5.00 7.72 4.45
CA GLY A 593 5.38 7.68 5.87
C GLY A 593 6.40 8.75 6.24
N LEU A 594 7.30 9.11 5.31
CA LEU A 594 8.24 10.21 5.51
C LEU A 594 7.53 11.56 5.63
N TYR A 595 6.56 11.84 4.76
CA TYR A 595 5.77 13.08 4.86
C TYR A 595 4.94 13.15 6.14
N GLU A 596 4.35 12.04 6.61
CA GLU A 596 3.66 12.04 7.91
C GLU A 596 4.61 12.39 9.06
N ALA A 597 5.83 11.83 9.05
CA ALA A 597 6.83 12.15 10.06
C ALA A 597 7.34 13.59 9.96
N ILE A 598 7.58 14.12 8.75
CA ILE A 598 7.93 15.52 8.53
C ILE A 598 6.80 16.44 8.99
N TYR A 599 5.56 16.15 8.61
CA TYR A 599 4.39 16.95 8.97
C TYR A 599 4.23 17.10 10.49
N HIS A 600 4.45 16.02 11.25
CA HIS A 600 4.40 16.03 12.72
C HIS A 600 5.73 16.37 13.40
N GLY A 601 6.79 16.64 12.62
CA GLY A 601 8.11 17.02 13.13
C GLY A 601 8.80 15.93 13.94
N ILE A 602 8.67 14.67 13.52
CA ILE A 602 9.23 13.49 14.18
C ILE A 602 10.54 13.06 13.49
N PRO A 603 11.67 12.97 14.22
CA PRO A 603 12.92 12.48 13.66
C PRO A 603 12.87 10.96 13.41
N MET A 604 13.69 10.47 12.49
CA MET A 604 13.53 9.14 11.91
C MET A 604 14.77 8.25 12.00
N VAL A 605 14.56 6.94 12.12
CA VAL A 605 15.56 5.93 11.81
C VAL A 605 15.11 5.20 10.54
N GLY A 606 15.87 5.35 9.46
CA GLY A 606 15.57 4.79 8.16
C GLY A 606 16.22 3.41 7.97
N ILE A 607 15.40 2.40 7.66
CA ILE A 607 15.83 1.02 7.38
C ILE A 607 15.34 0.63 5.97
N PRO A 608 16.02 1.07 4.90
CA PRO A 608 15.52 0.89 3.54
C PRO A 608 15.54 -0.57 3.08
N MET A 609 14.41 -0.97 2.49
CA MET A 609 14.17 -2.29 1.92
C MET A 609 13.89 -2.05 0.43
N PHE A 610 14.63 -2.42 -0.59
CA PHE A 610 14.22 -2.25 -2.01
C PHE A 610 13.85 -0.82 -2.56
N ALA A 611 13.85 -0.71 -3.89
CA ALA A 611 13.40 0.45 -4.69
C ALA A 611 13.86 1.84 -4.19
N ASP A 612 12.95 2.81 -4.15
CA ASP A 612 13.17 4.24 -3.90
C ASP A 612 13.50 4.60 -2.46
N GLN A 613 13.31 3.64 -1.55
CA GLN A 613 13.47 3.85 -0.12
C GLN A 613 14.89 4.28 0.25
N HIS A 614 15.92 3.71 -0.38
CA HIS A 614 17.31 4.08 -0.10
C HIS A 614 17.58 5.55 -0.44
N ASP A 615 17.07 5.98 -1.59
CA ASP A 615 17.19 7.36 -2.08
C ASP A 615 16.42 8.32 -1.16
N ASN A 616 15.17 7.98 -0.81
CA ASN A 616 14.36 8.79 0.09
C ASN A 616 15.00 8.95 1.48
N ILE A 617 15.57 7.89 2.06
CA ILE A 617 16.28 8.00 3.34
C ILE A 617 17.53 8.89 3.21
N ALA A 618 18.29 8.79 2.11
CA ALA A 618 19.44 9.66 1.89
C ALA A 618 19.07 11.16 1.89
N HIS A 619 17.92 11.53 1.33
CA HIS A 619 17.42 12.91 1.37
C HIS A 619 17.17 13.41 2.80
N VAL A 620 16.49 12.61 3.63
CA VAL A 620 16.16 13.00 5.01
C VAL A 620 17.39 13.00 5.91
N VAL A 621 18.35 12.09 5.68
CA VAL A 621 19.67 12.09 6.32
C VAL A 621 20.45 13.36 5.97
N ALA A 622 20.47 13.77 4.70
CA ALA A 622 21.13 15.00 4.26
C ALA A 622 20.53 16.26 4.91
N LYS A 623 19.23 16.24 5.22
CA LYS A 623 18.54 17.30 5.99
C LYS A 623 18.72 17.18 7.51
N GLY A 624 19.45 16.18 7.99
CA GLY A 624 19.77 15.98 9.41
C GLY A 624 18.57 15.59 10.27
N ALA A 625 17.52 15.03 9.68
CA ALA A 625 16.30 14.60 10.40
C ALA A 625 16.19 13.07 10.51
N ALA A 626 17.16 12.32 9.96
CA ALA A 626 17.17 10.86 10.05
C ALA A 626 18.59 10.27 10.21
N VAL A 627 18.65 9.07 10.76
CA VAL A 627 19.82 8.17 10.71
C VAL A 627 19.51 6.98 9.81
N HIS A 628 20.42 6.66 8.88
CA HIS A 628 20.30 5.46 8.04
C HIS A 628 20.92 4.24 8.72
N VAL A 629 20.21 3.11 8.67
CA VAL A 629 20.70 1.82 9.14
C VAL A 629 20.49 0.77 8.06
N ASP A 630 21.56 0.07 7.71
CA ASP A 630 21.55 -0.96 6.67
C ASP A 630 20.87 -2.24 7.18
N PHE A 631 19.76 -2.64 6.56
CA PHE A 631 18.99 -3.81 6.99
C PHE A 631 19.79 -5.12 7.00
N ASN A 632 20.71 -5.31 6.06
CA ASN A 632 21.43 -6.58 5.88
C ASN A 632 22.51 -6.76 6.93
N THR A 633 23.23 -5.69 7.26
CA THR A 633 24.32 -5.70 8.25
C THR A 633 23.88 -5.28 9.65
N LEU A 634 22.61 -4.85 9.82
CA LEU A 634 22.00 -4.44 11.09
C LEU A 634 22.27 -5.43 12.21
N LYS A 635 22.93 -4.94 13.26
CA LYS A 635 23.07 -5.57 14.57
C LYS A 635 22.18 -4.85 15.58
N THR A 636 21.97 -5.51 16.72
CA THR A 636 21.15 -4.99 17.82
C THR A 636 21.59 -3.59 18.26
N GLN A 637 22.90 -3.40 18.45
CA GLN A 637 23.45 -2.14 18.96
C GLN A 637 23.28 -0.99 17.96
N ASP A 638 23.41 -1.26 16.66
CA ASP A 638 23.28 -0.23 15.62
C ASP A 638 21.90 0.45 15.68
N LEU A 639 20.83 -0.31 15.92
CA LEU A 639 19.48 0.24 16.05
C LEU A 639 19.27 0.98 17.38
N VAL A 640 19.85 0.48 18.48
CA VAL A 640 19.83 1.17 19.78
C VAL A 640 20.52 2.52 19.68
N ASP A 641 21.71 2.55 19.09
CA ASP A 641 22.53 3.77 18.93
C ASP A 641 21.85 4.77 18.01
N ALA A 642 21.28 4.30 16.88
CA ALA A 642 20.52 5.17 15.98
C ALA A 642 19.30 5.80 16.66
N LEU A 643 18.54 5.04 17.44
CA LEU A 643 17.37 5.54 18.18
C LEU A 643 17.76 6.52 19.28
N ASN A 644 18.77 6.17 20.09
CA ASN A 644 19.29 7.08 21.12
C ASN A 644 19.80 8.38 20.50
N THR A 645 20.47 8.29 19.34
CA THR A 645 20.94 9.46 18.60
C THR A 645 19.79 10.37 18.22
N VAL A 646 18.74 9.88 17.55
CA VAL A 646 17.64 10.74 17.09
C VAL A 646 16.72 11.22 18.20
N ILE A 647 16.66 10.51 19.33
CA ILE A 647 15.82 10.87 20.48
C ILE A 647 16.51 11.90 21.38
N TYR A 648 17.80 11.71 21.68
CA TYR A 648 18.50 12.50 22.71
C TYR A 648 19.39 13.61 22.13
N ASN A 649 19.82 13.54 20.88
CA ASN A 649 20.49 14.67 20.22
C ASN A 649 19.42 15.63 19.67
N SER A 650 19.27 16.78 20.33
CA SER A 650 18.22 17.77 20.02
C SER A 650 18.26 18.25 18.56
N THR A 651 19.43 18.24 17.92
CA THR A 651 19.62 18.64 16.51
C THR A 651 18.66 17.90 15.57
N TYR A 652 18.43 16.60 15.78
CA TYR A 652 17.51 15.84 14.93
C TYR A 652 16.06 16.28 15.09
N LYS A 653 15.62 16.50 16.34
CA LYS A 653 14.27 17.00 16.63
C LYS A 653 14.09 18.44 16.13
N GLU A 654 15.09 19.30 16.33
CA GLU A 654 15.11 20.68 15.82
C GLU A 654 15.02 20.72 14.30
N ASN A 655 15.79 19.88 13.60
CA ASN A 655 15.71 19.75 12.15
C ASN A 655 14.34 19.21 11.70
N ALA A 656 13.82 18.16 12.34
CA ALA A 656 12.50 17.63 12.02
C ALA A 656 11.39 18.68 12.22
N LEU A 657 11.43 19.44 13.31
CA LEU A 657 10.52 20.56 13.56
C LEU A 657 10.70 21.70 12.55
N LYS A 658 11.93 21.96 12.10
CA LYS A 658 12.20 22.93 11.03
C LYS A 658 11.56 22.50 9.72
N LEU A 659 11.67 21.22 9.34
CA LEU A 659 11.02 20.68 8.14
C LEU A 659 9.50 20.70 8.28
N SER A 660 8.96 20.33 9.45
CA SER A 660 7.53 20.46 9.77
C SER A 660 7.02 21.89 9.58
N LYS A 661 7.74 22.88 10.13
CA LYS A 661 7.39 24.30 9.95
C LYS A 661 7.35 24.68 8.46
N ILE A 662 8.33 24.28 7.66
CA ILE A 662 8.33 24.54 6.21
C ILE A 662 7.14 23.86 5.53
N GLN A 663 6.79 22.64 5.95
CA GLN A 663 5.68 21.89 5.38
C GLN A 663 4.32 22.53 5.70
N HIS A 664 4.15 23.07 6.90
CA HIS A 664 2.94 23.80 7.31
C HIS A 664 2.89 25.24 6.78
N ASP A 665 4.03 25.91 6.67
CA ASP A 665 4.18 27.30 6.22
C ASP A 665 4.21 27.40 4.69
N GLN A 666 3.13 26.90 4.08
CA GLN A 666 2.88 27.01 2.65
C GLN A 666 1.68 27.94 2.42
N PRO A 667 1.72 28.83 1.41
CA PRO A 667 0.63 29.76 1.15
C PRO A 667 -0.69 29.07 0.79
N VAL A 668 -0.59 27.85 0.23
CA VAL A 668 -1.71 26.98 -0.12
C VAL A 668 -1.33 25.58 0.30
N LYS A 669 -2.23 24.86 0.98
CA LYS A 669 -1.98 23.47 1.39
C LYS A 669 -1.73 22.58 0.17
N PRO A 670 -0.93 21.50 0.29
CA PRO A 670 -0.58 20.67 -0.85
C PRO A 670 -1.79 20.12 -1.64
N LEU A 671 -2.80 19.61 -0.94
CA LEU A 671 -4.01 19.07 -1.56
C LEU A 671 -4.83 20.16 -2.27
N ASP A 672 -4.98 21.32 -1.62
CA ASP A 672 -5.65 22.49 -2.21
C ASP A 672 -4.93 22.99 -3.47
N ARG A 673 -3.58 22.99 -3.48
CA ARG A 673 -2.77 23.38 -4.64
C ARG A 673 -2.97 22.42 -5.80
N ALA A 674 -2.94 21.11 -5.54
CA ALA A 674 -3.16 20.09 -6.57
C ALA A 674 -4.52 20.27 -7.24
N VAL A 675 -5.58 20.40 -6.43
CA VAL A 675 -6.94 20.55 -6.92
C VAL A 675 -7.14 21.89 -7.63
N PHE A 676 -6.55 22.99 -7.12
CA PHE A 676 -6.60 24.29 -7.77
C PHE A 676 -6.09 24.23 -9.22
N TRP A 677 -4.97 23.55 -9.46
CA TRP A 677 -4.38 23.44 -10.80
C TRP A 677 -5.16 22.53 -11.73
N ILE A 678 -5.77 21.46 -11.20
CA ILE A 678 -6.70 20.63 -11.96
C ILE A 678 -7.89 21.48 -12.42
N GLU A 679 -8.50 22.24 -11.51
CA GLU A 679 -9.62 23.12 -11.85
C GLU A 679 -9.20 24.28 -12.76
N PHE A 680 -7.97 24.77 -12.64
CA PHE A 680 -7.42 25.79 -13.53
C PHE A 680 -7.42 25.28 -14.98
N VAL A 681 -6.92 24.06 -15.20
CA VAL A 681 -6.93 23.42 -16.51
C VAL A 681 -8.36 23.24 -17.03
N MET A 682 -9.31 22.83 -16.18
CA MET A 682 -10.73 22.72 -16.55
C MET A 682 -11.31 24.08 -16.98
N ARG A 683 -11.12 25.14 -16.17
CA ARG A 683 -11.65 26.49 -16.41
C ARG A 683 -11.12 27.12 -17.69
N HIS A 684 -9.84 26.88 -18.01
CA HIS A 684 -9.17 27.51 -19.14
C HIS A 684 -9.01 26.59 -20.36
N LYS A 685 -9.54 25.36 -20.29
CA LYS A 685 -9.43 24.33 -21.34
C LYS A 685 -7.98 24.09 -21.76
N GLY A 686 -7.11 23.98 -20.75
CA GLY A 686 -5.66 23.82 -20.88
C GLY A 686 -4.85 24.92 -20.19
N ALA A 687 -3.52 24.80 -20.25
CA ALA A 687 -2.54 25.69 -19.63
C ALA A 687 -1.31 25.92 -20.54
N LYS A 688 -1.48 25.86 -21.87
CA LYS A 688 -0.40 25.98 -22.87
C LYS A 688 0.50 27.22 -22.69
N HIS A 689 -0.03 28.33 -22.17
CA HIS A 689 0.74 29.56 -21.92
C HIS A 689 1.79 29.43 -20.80
N LEU A 690 1.69 28.39 -19.96
CA LEU A 690 2.68 28.07 -18.93
C LEU A 690 3.82 27.18 -19.46
N ARG A 691 3.71 26.69 -20.70
CA ARG A 691 4.71 25.81 -21.31
C ARG A 691 5.87 26.63 -21.88
N PRO A 692 7.12 26.24 -21.62
CA PRO A 692 8.29 26.95 -22.16
C PRO A 692 8.47 26.70 -23.65
N ALA A 693 9.18 27.63 -24.32
CA ALA A 693 9.55 27.51 -25.73
C ALA A 693 10.46 26.30 -26.01
N SER A 694 11.09 25.70 -24.99
CA SER A 694 11.98 24.54 -25.13
C SER A 694 11.31 23.33 -25.79
N HIS A 695 9.98 23.19 -25.69
CA HIS A 695 9.23 22.16 -26.42
C HIS A 695 9.26 22.30 -27.95
N HIS A 696 9.64 23.48 -28.47
CA HIS A 696 9.66 23.79 -29.90
C HIS A 696 11.07 24.02 -30.46
N LEU A 697 12.11 23.91 -29.62
CA LEU A 697 13.49 24.07 -30.04
C LEU A 697 14.09 22.73 -30.44
N THR A 698 14.93 22.74 -31.47
CA THR A 698 15.83 21.61 -31.74
C THR A 698 16.90 21.52 -30.66
N TRP A 699 17.50 20.33 -30.48
CA TRP A 699 18.49 20.11 -29.43
C TRP A 699 19.70 21.07 -29.51
N TYR A 700 20.13 21.46 -30.71
CA TYR A 700 21.24 22.39 -30.90
C TYR A 700 20.84 23.85 -30.63
N GLN A 701 19.59 24.24 -30.92
CA GLN A 701 19.06 25.56 -30.55
C GLN A 701 18.87 25.68 -29.04
N TYR A 702 18.34 24.63 -28.40
CA TYR A 702 18.16 24.57 -26.94
C TYR A 702 19.49 24.79 -26.19
N HIS A 703 20.58 24.23 -26.72
CA HIS A 703 21.94 24.41 -26.19
C HIS A 703 22.72 25.58 -26.81
N SER A 704 22.09 26.39 -27.68
CA SER A 704 22.70 27.52 -28.39
C SER A 704 24.00 27.17 -29.14
N LEU A 705 24.11 25.94 -29.64
CA LEU A 705 25.30 25.46 -30.35
C LEU A 705 25.47 26.13 -31.72
N ASP A 706 24.37 26.53 -32.35
CA ASP A 706 24.32 27.35 -33.56
C ASP A 706 24.94 28.74 -33.32
N VAL A 707 24.58 29.40 -32.23
CA VAL A 707 25.17 30.69 -31.82
C VAL A 707 26.64 30.53 -31.49
N LEU A 708 27.02 29.49 -30.74
CA LEU A 708 28.43 29.22 -30.42
C LEU A 708 29.24 28.96 -31.70
N ALA A 709 28.73 28.16 -32.63
CA ALA A 709 29.38 27.90 -33.91
C ALA A 709 29.58 29.19 -34.73
N PHE A 710 28.60 30.10 -34.73
CA PHE A 710 28.73 31.41 -35.36
C PHE A 710 29.83 32.26 -34.70
N LEU A 711 29.84 32.35 -33.36
CA LEU A 711 30.86 33.11 -32.63
C LEU A 711 32.28 32.54 -32.84
N PHE A 712 32.45 31.22 -32.79
CA PHE A 712 33.73 30.57 -33.10
C PHE A 712 34.20 30.85 -34.52
N THR A 713 33.28 30.88 -35.48
CA THR A 713 33.58 31.24 -36.87
C THR A 713 34.07 32.68 -36.99
N CYS A 714 33.42 33.64 -36.33
CA CYS A 714 33.87 35.04 -36.28
C CYS A 714 35.27 35.19 -35.68
N VAL A 715 35.55 34.49 -34.57
CA VAL A 715 36.89 34.50 -33.93
C VAL A 715 37.92 33.88 -34.87
N ALA A 716 37.63 32.74 -35.49
CA ALA A 716 38.53 32.08 -36.43
C ALA A 716 38.86 32.96 -37.64
N ILE A 717 37.87 33.65 -38.22
CA ILE A 717 38.07 34.60 -39.31
C ILE A 717 38.94 35.78 -38.85
N THR A 718 38.68 36.34 -37.67
CA THR A 718 39.46 37.46 -37.12
C THR A 718 40.92 37.07 -36.90
N VAL A 719 41.16 35.92 -36.27
CA VAL A 719 42.51 35.37 -36.07
C VAL A 719 43.19 35.11 -37.40
N PHE A 720 42.48 34.54 -38.38
CA PHE A 720 43.01 34.32 -39.72
C PHE A 720 43.43 35.63 -40.40
N ILE A 721 42.58 36.67 -40.35
CA ILE A 721 42.91 38.01 -40.89
C ILE A 721 44.14 38.58 -40.19
N LEU A 722 44.18 38.57 -38.85
CA LEU A 722 45.32 39.06 -38.07
C LEU A 722 46.62 38.32 -38.43
N VAL A 723 46.59 36.99 -38.52
CA VAL A 723 47.75 36.18 -38.92
C VAL A 723 48.20 36.53 -40.34
N LYS A 724 47.27 36.68 -41.29
CA LYS A 724 47.60 37.09 -42.67
C LYS A 724 48.17 38.50 -42.72
N CYS A 725 47.62 39.45 -41.98
CA CYS A 725 48.14 40.80 -41.86
C CYS A 725 49.56 40.81 -41.26
N CYS A 726 49.79 40.09 -40.15
CA CYS A 726 51.10 39.95 -39.53
C CYS A 726 52.12 39.30 -40.49
N LEU A 727 51.75 38.21 -41.18
CA LEU A 727 52.62 37.56 -42.18
C LEU A 727 52.92 38.48 -43.36
N CYS A 728 51.94 39.27 -43.83
CA CYS A 728 52.14 40.28 -44.86
C CYS A 728 53.10 41.38 -44.38
N CYS A 729 52.92 41.91 -43.17
CA CYS A 729 53.83 42.89 -42.56
C CYS A 729 55.25 42.34 -42.40
N CYS A 730 55.41 41.12 -41.86
CA CYS A 730 56.71 40.46 -41.72
C CYS A 730 57.40 40.20 -43.07
N ARG A 731 56.65 39.79 -44.11
CA ARG A 731 57.18 39.65 -45.48
C ARG A 731 57.60 40.99 -46.08
N ARG A 732 56.87 42.08 -45.80
CA ARG A 732 57.19 43.43 -46.28
C ARG A 732 58.43 44.00 -45.58
N CYS A 733 58.54 43.85 -44.25
CA CYS A 733 59.73 44.23 -43.48
C CYS A 733 60.96 43.39 -43.86
N GLY A 734 60.82 42.09 -44.10
CA GLY A 734 61.91 41.23 -44.58
C GLY A 734 62.41 41.60 -45.99
N ARG A 735 61.52 42.05 -46.88
CA ARG A 735 61.89 42.60 -48.19
C ARG A 735 62.62 43.95 -48.08
N ILE A 736 62.20 44.83 -47.17
CA ILE A 736 62.87 46.12 -46.90
C ILE A 736 64.27 45.90 -46.30
N ALA A 737 64.43 44.92 -45.40
CA ALA A 737 65.73 44.56 -44.83
C ALA A 737 66.71 43.97 -45.87
N LYS A 738 66.21 43.20 -46.85
CA LYS A 738 67.02 42.71 -47.99
C LYS A 738 67.46 43.84 -48.92
N ARG A 739 66.58 44.81 -49.21
CA ARG A 739 66.86 45.97 -50.07
C ARG A 739 67.86 46.98 -49.48
N LYS A 740 68.20 46.88 -48.19
CA LYS A 740 69.23 47.69 -47.51
C LYS A 740 70.61 46.99 -47.46
N LYS A 741 70.71 45.74 -47.93
CA LYS A 741 71.95 44.93 -47.94
C LYS A 741 72.54 44.74 -49.34
N GLU A 742 71.86 45.21 -50.38
CA GLU A 742 72.39 45.49 -51.73
C GLU A 742 72.72 46.98 -51.79
#